data_AF-A0A2S4ZZA5-F1
#
_entry.id   AF-A0A2S4ZZA5-F1
#
_cell.length_a   1.000
_cell.length_b   1.000
_cell.length_c   1.000
_cell.angle_alpha   90.00
_cell.angle_beta   90.00
_cell.angle_gamma   90.00
#
_symmetry.space_group_name_H-M   'P 1'
#
loop_
_entity.id
_entity.type
_entity.pdbx_description
1 polymer ?
#
loop_
_entity_poly.entity_id
_entity_poly.type
_entity_poly.pdbx_seq_one_letter_code
_entity_poly.pdbx_strand_id
1 'polypeptide(L)'
;MNKKYLLFLTLIGLIINQLAYAGDEKKYPVKDIPVELKKDADVVVRLNATTFKIANKGSAKMISHVVITILNHNGDDWAENVSSYDRLHPLRAFKGALYDSVGNVIRKLKSSEIQDYKANDGVTLYDDNRVKVASLAYNIYPYTVEFEEETEYVGLISYPGWAGYSGYRASVQKSSYSIIAPQAIQVRYKEFNLTNPVKKEQVEGNTSYTWEAVNLPALKREPFSPQIREQGPYVVCGAVDISYEGYEGKMDSWNAFGEWINYLNQGRDQLPETVKAKVHELTDGVKDPIEKAKVLYEYLQKNTRYISVQLGIGGFQTFDANYVATRGYGDCKALSNYLKSLLKEAGVNANAAWIFGGRTPNTVYPDFTTDPFNHVVLAIPTEKQTYWVECTSQNDPFNYMGSFTGNRYALMFSAEGGKLIKTPTYSAADNLLARVAKVKFDLTGQATAAVDVKYNCIRQDELSYMNATNSKGEIEKYLYKTIDIPSMQLKSFGHQVNKESKPTLTEHLELEFANYFNISGKRIFFQPNLFNRLTSLPEKLDKRRTEIVFNNATTDEDHIVFEIPAGYSMESKPNDVSLKTEFGEFSTSVKLENNQLIYTRKLIRNEGRFAPEKYNALVEFLTAIAKSDKAKVVLVTTNNPVVTN
;
A
#
# COMPACT_ATOMS: atom_id res chain seq x y z
N MET A 1 60.32 77.15 -26.39
CA MET A 1 60.71 75.75 -26.72
C MET A 1 60.77 75.00 -25.38
N ASN A 2 60.18 73.83 -25.13
CA ASN A 2 59.49 72.86 -26.00
C ASN A 2 58.30 72.17 -25.30
N LYS A 3 57.25 71.87 -26.09
CA LYS A 3 56.34 70.69 -26.08
C LYS A 3 56.74 69.58 -25.06
N LYS A 4 55.93 69.18 -24.05
CA LYS A 4 54.76 68.25 -24.01
C LYS A 4 54.47 67.94 -22.52
N TYR A 5 53.35 67.42 -22.01
CA TYR A 5 51.95 67.15 -22.40
C TYR A 5 51.12 67.43 -21.12
N LEU A 6 50.01 68.17 -21.12
CA LEU A 6 48.61 67.72 -21.28
C LEU A 6 48.27 66.28 -20.81
N LEU A 7 47.82 66.13 -19.55
CA LEU A 7 46.75 65.26 -19.03
C LEU A 7 46.98 65.01 -17.52
N PHE A 8 46.25 65.70 -16.62
CA PHE A 8 45.82 65.21 -15.29
C PHE A 8 45.00 66.30 -14.56
N LEU A 9 43.71 66.43 -14.86
CA LEU A 9 42.84 67.39 -14.16
C LEU A 9 41.33 67.03 -14.19
N THR A 10 41.02 65.75 -13.94
CA THR A 10 39.64 65.26 -13.69
C THR A 10 39.66 64.06 -12.74
N LEU A 11 40.10 64.23 -11.48
CA LEU A 11 39.90 63.19 -10.43
C LEU A 11 40.03 63.71 -8.98
N ILE A 12 39.24 64.73 -8.60
CA ILE A 12 39.03 65.08 -7.18
C ILE A 12 37.53 65.24 -6.95
N GLY A 13 36.87 64.16 -6.54
CA GLY A 13 35.44 64.12 -6.24
C GLY A 13 35.01 62.73 -5.79
N LEU A 14 34.54 62.63 -4.54
CA LEU A 14 33.96 61.44 -3.89
C LEU A 14 34.83 60.17 -3.87
N ILE A 15 35.73 60.09 -2.89
CA ILE A 15 35.87 58.83 -2.13
C ILE A 15 34.87 58.90 -0.97
N ILE A 16 33.62 58.52 -1.27
CA ILE A 16 32.66 58.11 -0.24
C ILE A 16 32.60 56.59 -0.31
N ASN A 17 32.77 55.93 0.84
CA ASN A 17 32.65 54.48 0.97
C ASN A 17 31.23 54.03 0.60
N GLN A 18 31.01 53.66 -0.67
CA GLN A 18 29.96 52.70 -0.99
C GLN A 18 30.53 51.29 -0.82
N LEU A 19 30.58 50.86 0.45
CA LEU A 19 30.32 49.47 0.76
C LEU A 19 28.86 49.19 0.36
N ALA A 20 28.66 48.94 -0.94
CA ALA A 20 27.45 48.33 -1.41
C ALA A 20 27.39 46.94 -0.78
N TYR A 21 26.63 46.83 0.31
CA TYR A 21 26.07 45.54 0.70
C TYR A 21 25.29 45.04 -0.52
N ALA A 22 25.90 44.12 -1.28
CA ALA A 22 25.16 43.24 -2.14
C ALA A 22 24.27 42.40 -1.22
N GLY A 23 23.05 42.91 -0.96
CA GLY A 23 22.03 42.13 -0.26
C GLY A 23 21.82 40.83 -1.03
N ASP A 24 21.78 39.72 -0.30
CA ASP A 24 21.64 38.38 -0.90
C ASP A 24 20.54 38.40 -1.98
N GLU A 25 20.89 37.88 -3.17
CA GLU A 25 19.98 37.83 -4.30
C GLU A 25 18.66 37.16 -3.89
N LYS A 26 17.53 37.84 -4.09
CA LYS A 26 16.23 37.37 -3.60
C LYS A 26 15.84 36.08 -4.33
N LYS A 27 15.81 34.97 -3.59
CA LYS A 27 15.50 33.65 -4.13
C LYS A 27 14.05 33.28 -3.86
N TYR A 28 13.41 32.74 -4.90
CA TYR A 28 12.05 32.20 -4.83
C TYR A 28 10.94 33.14 -4.27
N PRO A 29 10.86 34.45 -4.59
CA PRO A 29 9.73 35.28 -4.18
C PRO A 29 8.37 34.66 -4.56
N VAL A 30 7.41 34.65 -3.62
CA VAL A 30 6.12 33.94 -3.81
C VAL A 30 5.23 34.62 -4.86
N LYS A 31 5.49 35.90 -5.15
CA LYS A 31 4.88 36.63 -6.28
C LYS A 31 5.22 36.02 -7.66
N ASP A 32 6.35 35.32 -7.79
CA ASP A 32 6.83 34.76 -9.05
C ASP A 32 6.25 33.36 -9.33
N ILE A 33 5.43 32.83 -8.42
CA ILE A 33 4.69 31.59 -8.63
C ILE A 33 3.42 31.90 -9.46
N PRO A 34 3.22 31.26 -10.63
CA PRO A 34 2.01 31.41 -11.44
C PRO A 34 0.73 31.17 -10.64
N VAL A 35 -0.29 32.01 -10.87
CA VAL A 35 -1.56 31.98 -10.12
C VAL A 35 -2.24 30.62 -10.20
N GLU A 36 -2.25 29.98 -11.37
CA GLU A 36 -2.84 28.65 -11.57
C GLU A 36 -2.21 27.55 -10.72
N LEU A 37 -0.92 27.67 -10.34
CA LEU A 37 -0.26 26.70 -9.48
C LEU A 37 -0.62 26.89 -7.99
N LYS A 38 -1.19 28.02 -7.60
CA LYS A 38 -1.71 28.23 -6.24
C LYS A 38 -3.14 27.72 -6.09
N LYS A 39 -3.84 27.47 -7.20
CA LYS A 39 -5.21 26.96 -7.20
C LYS A 39 -5.23 25.52 -6.70
N ASP A 40 -6.11 25.26 -5.73
CA ASP A 40 -6.31 23.95 -5.10
C ASP A 40 -5.04 23.31 -4.49
N ALA A 41 -4.01 24.12 -4.26
CA ALA A 41 -2.71 23.72 -3.71
C ALA A 41 -2.58 24.17 -2.24
N ASP A 42 -2.00 23.31 -1.41
CA ASP A 42 -1.49 23.68 -0.08
C ASP A 42 0.02 23.95 -0.13
N VAL A 43 0.71 23.37 -1.13
CA VAL A 43 2.12 23.62 -1.43
C VAL A 43 2.38 23.74 -2.93
N VAL A 44 3.44 24.46 -3.28
CA VAL A 44 3.95 24.58 -4.65
C VAL A 44 5.39 24.07 -4.68
N VAL A 45 5.61 22.94 -5.32
CA VAL A 45 6.95 22.44 -5.63
C VAL A 45 7.52 23.31 -6.74
N ARG A 46 8.31 24.31 -6.35
CA ARG A 46 8.94 25.27 -7.27
C ARG A 46 10.01 24.60 -8.13
N LEU A 47 10.75 23.67 -7.52
CA LEU A 47 11.74 22.84 -8.18
C LEU A 47 11.75 21.46 -7.50
N ASN A 48 11.81 20.40 -8.31
CA ASN A 48 12.20 19.06 -7.89
C ASN A 48 13.17 18.52 -8.95
N ALA A 49 14.47 18.69 -8.71
CA ALA A 49 15.50 18.36 -9.67
C ALA A 49 16.42 17.27 -9.12
N THR A 50 16.40 16.10 -9.77
CA THR A 50 17.25 14.96 -9.40
C THR A 50 18.23 14.64 -10.53
N THR A 51 19.51 14.51 -10.21
CA THR A 51 20.54 14.03 -11.15
C THR A 51 21.17 12.76 -10.61
N PHE A 52 21.07 11.66 -11.37
CA PHE A 52 21.67 10.37 -11.06
C PHE A 52 22.88 10.12 -11.98
N LYS A 53 24.09 10.28 -11.44
CA LYS A 53 25.36 10.15 -12.17
C LYS A 53 25.93 8.75 -11.94
N ILE A 54 25.86 7.89 -12.95
CA ILE A 54 26.43 6.55 -12.92
C ILE A 54 27.93 6.66 -13.17
N ALA A 55 28.76 6.13 -12.27
CA ALA A 55 30.21 6.07 -12.45
C ALA A 55 30.62 4.75 -13.13
N ASN A 56 29.99 3.64 -12.74
CA ASN A 56 30.18 2.32 -13.32
C ASN A 56 28.96 1.42 -13.00
N LYS A 57 28.96 0.16 -13.46
CA LYS A 57 27.86 -0.81 -13.26
C LYS A 57 27.46 -1.10 -11.80
N GLY A 58 28.28 -0.70 -10.82
CA GLY A 58 28.03 -0.89 -9.39
C GLY A 58 28.21 0.37 -8.56
N SER A 59 28.26 1.57 -9.16
CA SER A 59 28.29 2.80 -8.37
C SER A 59 27.73 4.02 -9.10
N ALA A 60 26.97 4.83 -8.37
CA ALA A 60 26.42 6.10 -8.83
C ALA A 60 26.42 7.15 -7.70
N LYS A 61 26.06 8.37 -8.06
CA LYS A 61 25.83 9.49 -7.14
C LYS A 61 24.54 10.20 -7.53
N MET A 62 23.60 10.26 -6.59
CA MET A 62 22.36 11.03 -6.72
C MET A 62 22.54 12.40 -6.08
N ILE A 63 22.12 13.44 -6.79
CA ILE A 63 22.00 14.81 -6.27
C ILE A 63 20.53 15.18 -6.38
N SER A 64 19.89 15.54 -5.28
CA SER A 64 18.49 15.99 -5.23
C SER A 64 18.46 17.45 -4.78
N HIS A 65 17.70 18.28 -5.50
CA HIS A 65 17.47 19.68 -5.16
C HIS A 65 15.97 19.98 -5.24
N VAL A 66 15.37 20.22 -4.09
CA VAL A 66 13.93 20.41 -3.95
C VAL A 66 13.66 21.78 -3.31
N VAL A 67 12.74 22.54 -3.91
CA VAL A 67 12.32 23.86 -3.43
C VAL A 67 10.80 23.88 -3.37
N ILE A 68 10.24 24.13 -2.19
CA ILE A 68 8.81 24.01 -1.92
C ILE A 68 8.31 25.27 -1.21
N THR A 69 7.33 25.95 -1.80
CA THR A 69 6.61 27.04 -1.13
C THR A 69 5.39 26.47 -0.41
N ILE A 70 5.34 26.67 0.90
CA ILE A 70 4.21 26.29 1.76
C ILE A 70 3.22 27.45 1.76
N LEU A 71 2.00 27.21 1.28
CA LEU A 71 0.98 28.26 1.12
C LEU A 71 0.12 28.45 2.36
N ASN A 72 -0.12 27.38 3.13
CA ASN A 72 -0.93 27.37 4.34
C ASN A 72 -0.59 26.15 5.23
N HIS A 73 -1.15 26.10 6.43
CA HIS A 73 -0.88 25.07 7.45
C HIS A 73 -1.13 23.62 7.02
N ASN A 74 -2.00 23.35 6.03
CA ASN A 74 -2.19 21.99 5.50
C ASN A 74 -0.95 21.47 4.75
N GLY A 75 0.02 22.35 4.47
CA GLY A 75 1.29 22.01 3.84
C GLY A 75 2.47 21.86 4.82
N ASP A 76 2.27 21.96 6.13
CA ASP A 76 3.37 22.01 7.11
C ASP A 76 4.28 20.77 7.09
N ASP A 77 3.71 19.59 6.85
CA ASP A 77 4.47 18.34 6.72
C ASP A 77 5.52 18.39 5.58
N TRP A 78 5.33 19.26 4.58
CA TRP A 78 6.28 19.46 3.48
C TRP A 78 7.43 20.43 3.81
N ALA A 79 7.40 21.07 4.97
CA ALA A 79 8.53 21.82 5.50
C ALA A 79 9.53 20.93 6.25
N GLU A 80 9.19 19.66 6.47
CA GLU A 80 10.11 18.62 6.91
C GLU A 80 10.62 17.80 5.71
N ASN A 81 11.90 17.43 5.76
CA ASN A 81 12.50 16.49 4.84
C ASN A 81 13.06 15.30 5.65
N VAL A 82 12.74 14.09 5.16
CA VAL A 82 13.12 12.79 5.72
C VAL A 82 13.94 12.02 4.68
N SER A 83 15.26 12.08 4.81
CA SER A 83 16.20 11.38 3.93
C SER A 83 16.58 10.01 4.51
N SER A 84 16.12 8.92 3.88
CA SER A 84 16.61 7.57 4.20
C SER A 84 18.03 7.36 3.68
N TYR A 85 18.85 6.66 4.46
CA TYR A 85 20.21 6.28 4.09
C TYR A 85 20.64 4.99 4.81
N ASP A 86 21.56 4.25 4.21
CA ASP A 86 22.14 3.03 4.77
C ASP A 86 23.65 2.98 4.47
N ARG A 87 24.33 1.85 4.70
CA ARG A 87 25.78 1.71 4.42
C ARG A 87 26.12 1.74 2.93
N LEU A 88 25.21 1.28 2.07
CA LEU A 88 25.35 1.26 0.62
C LEU A 88 24.83 2.53 -0.04
N HIS A 89 23.94 3.26 0.64
CA HIS A 89 23.36 4.52 0.21
C HIS A 89 23.69 5.70 1.16
N PRO A 90 24.97 6.01 1.46
CA PRO A 90 25.31 7.00 2.47
C PRO A 90 25.00 8.44 1.99
N LEU A 91 24.25 9.18 2.81
CA LEU A 91 24.00 10.62 2.60
C LEU A 91 25.27 11.43 2.92
N ARG A 92 25.90 11.98 1.88
CA ARG A 92 27.15 12.76 1.92
C ARG A 92 26.94 14.25 2.19
N ALA A 93 25.82 14.80 1.71
CA ALA A 93 25.42 16.17 2.01
C ALA A 93 23.92 16.22 2.29
N PHE A 94 23.53 17.05 3.25
CA PHE A 94 22.16 17.44 3.52
C PHE A 94 22.19 18.90 3.95
N LYS A 95 21.66 19.78 3.09
CA LYS A 95 21.60 21.23 3.29
C LYS A 95 20.14 21.65 3.21
N GLY A 96 19.82 22.78 3.81
CA GLY A 96 18.55 23.46 3.54
C GLY A 96 18.54 24.93 3.90
N ALA A 97 17.54 25.64 3.41
CA ALA A 97 17.33 27.06 3.67
C ALA A 97 15.83 27.40 3.72
N LEU A 98 15.50 28.33 4.62
CA LEU A 98 14.16 28.89 4.78
C LEU A 98 14.16 30.34 4.27
N TYR A 99 13.20 30.65 3.41
CA TYR A 99 13.01 31.96 2.79
C TYR A 99 11.63 32.53 3.12
N ASP A 100 11.55 33.86 3.28
CA ASP A 100 10.29 34.57 3.46
C ASP A 100 9.48 34.69 2.16
N SER A 101 8.29 35.28 2.24
CA SER A 101 7.37 35.45 1.10
C SER A 101 7.93 36.33 -0.03
N VAL A 102 8.92 37.19 0.24
CA VAL A 102 9.56 38.07 -0.75
C VAL A 102 10.94 37.58 -1.21
N GLY A 103 11.39 36.43 -0.70
CA GLY A 103 12.61 35.74 -1.11
C GLY A 103 13.88 36.10 -0.35
N ASN A 104 13.78 36.72 0.84
CA ASN A 104 14.93 36.91 1.71
C ASN A 104 15.22 35.60 2.49
N VAL A 105 16.49 35.27 2.72
CA VAL A 105 16.88 34.15 3.60
C VAL A 105 16.53 34.49 5.05
N ILE A 106 15.68 33.69 5.69
CA ILE A 106 15.41 33.77 7.14
C ILE A 106 16.52 33.02 7.90
N ARG A 107 16.78 31.77 7.51
CA ARG A 107 17.83 30.93 8.10
C ARG A 107 18.30 29.84 7.15
N LYS A 108 19.50 29.32 7.40
CA LYS A 108 20.01 28.09 6.79
C LYS A 108 20.02 26.97 7.83
N LEU A 109 19.73 25.75 7.40
CA LEU A 109 19.75 24.55 8.22
C LEU A 109 21.17 24.31 8.77
N LYS A 110 21.31 24.16 10.08
CA LYS A 110 22.58 23.78 10.71
C LYS A 110 22.65 22.26 10.83
N SER A 111 23.84 21.68 10.70
CA SER A 111 24.05 20.24 10.85
C SER A 111 23.63 19.71 12.24
N SER A 112 23.61 20.56 13.27
CA SER A 112 23.12 20.25 14.62
C SER A 112 21.60 20.14 14.74
N GLU A 113 20.85 20.58 13.73
CA GLU A 113 19.38 20.51 13.66
C GLU A 113 18.90 19.28 12.87
N ILE A 114 19.83 18.57 12.20
CA ILE A 114 19.54 17.34 11.47
C ILE A 114 19.51 16.19 12.49
N GLN A 115 18.31 15.71 12.76
CA GLN A 115 18.09 14.58 13.67
C GLN A 115 18.35 13.27 12.94
N ASP A 116 18.83 12.25 13.64
CA ASP A 116 19.32 11.01 13.05
C ASP A 116 18.76 9.80 13.79
N TYR A 117 17.79 9.13 13.17
CA TYR A 117 17.03 8.05 13.76
C TYR A 117 17.33 6.72 13.06
N LYS A 118 17.23 5.60 13.78
CA LYS A 118 17.08 4.30 13.14
C LYS A 118 15.71 4.30 12.44
N ALA A 119 15.65 3.84 11.19
CA ALA A 119 14.36 3.57 10.56
C ALA A 119 13.64 2.48 11.38
N ASN A 120 12.32 2.60 11.54
CA ASN A 120 11.51 1.60 12.20
C ASN A 120 10.15 1.52 11.49
N ASP A 121 9.97 0.46 10.71
CA ASP A 121 8.71 0.11 10.03
C ASP A 121 7.76 -0.70 10.93
N GLY A 122 8.17 -1.02 12.16
CA GLY A 122 7.43 -1.85 13.11
C GLY A 122 7.52 -3.36 12.85
N VAL A 123 8.28 -3.81 11.83
CA VAL A 123 8.32 -5.21 11.36
C VAL A 123 9.77 -5.72 11.21
N THR A 124 10.69 -4.85 10.83
CA THR A 124 12.11 -5.11 10.60
C THR A 124 12.91 -4.95 11.89
N LEU A 125 13.49 -6.05 12.34
CA LEU A 125 14.24 -6.12 13.60
C LEU A 125 15.69 -5.70 13.41
N TYR A 126 16.31 -6.10 12.28
CA TYR A 126 17.72 -5.85 12.00
C TYR A 126 17.96 -5.35 10.58
N ASP A 127 18.22 -4.05 10.48
CA ASP A 127 18.59 -3.30 9.29
C ASP A 127 19.60 -2.21 9.68
N ASP A 128 20.30 -1.68 8.69
CA ASP A 128 21.19 -0.51 8.81
C ASP A 128 20.56 0.76 8.22
N ASN A 129 19.29 0.67 7.81
CA ASN A 129 18.48 1.78 7.34
C ASN A 129 18.25 2.81 8.47
N ARG A 130 18.54 4.06 8.16
CA ARG A 130 18.43 5.22 9.05
C ARG A 130 17.77 6.36 8.31
N VAL A 131 17.13 7.26 9.05
CA VAL A 131 16.55 8.46 8.49
C VAL A 131 17.19 9.69 9.12
N LYS A 132 17.58 10.64 8.27
CA LYS A 132 17.92 12.00 8.70
C LYS A 132 16.70 12.87 8.50
N VAL A 133 16.27 13.53 9.57
CA VAL A 133 15.09 14.38 9.59
C VAL A 133 15.51 15.81 9.84
N ALA A 134 15.04 16.73 9.00
CA ALA A 134 15.29 18.16 9.14
C ALA A 134 14.01 18.95 8.85
N SER A 135 13.54 19.72 9.84
CA SER A 135 12.39 20.60 9.69
C SER A 135 12.80 22.07 9.58
N LEU A 136 12.31 22.71 8.53
CA LEU A 136 12.39 24.15 8.28
C LEU A 136 11.04 24.83 8.43
N ALA A 137 10.10 24.20 9.15
CA ALA A 137 8.76 24.72 9.43
C ALA A 137 8.78 26.16 9.98
N TYR A 138 7.80 26.95 9.55
CA TYR A 138 7.65 28.34 9.91
C TYR A 138 6.17 28.70 10.04
N ASN A 139 5.83 29.64 10.92
CA ASN A 139 4.44 29.96 11.27
C ASN A 139 3.88 31.19 10.54
N ILE A 140 4.63 31.77 9.59
CA ILE A 140 4.17 32.90 8.77
C ILE A 140 4.12 32.47 7.31
N TYR A 141 2.90 32.27 6.80
CA TYR A 141 2.66 31.86 5.41
C TYR A 141 2.48 33.07 4.48
N PRO A 142 2.82 32.92 3.19
CA PRO A 142 3.54 31.81 2.58
C PRO A 142 5.05 31.93 2.81
N TYR A 143 5.74 30.80 2.93
CA TYR A 143 7.21 30.72 3.04
C TYR A 143 7.76 29.65 2.11
N THR A 144 9.08 29.64 1.85
CA THR A 144 9.71 28.64 0.99
C THR A 144 10.83 27.91 1.72
N VAL A 145 10.81 26.58 1.65
CA VAL A 145 11.91 25.71 2.06
C VAL A 145 12.68 25.23 0.83
N GLU A 146 13.98 25.08 0.99
CA GLU A 146 14.89 24.50 0.01
C GLU A 146 15.69 23.40 0.71
N PHE A 147 15.84 22.26 0.05
CA PHE A 147 16.67 21.15 0.49
C PHE A 147 17.59 20.70 -0.67
N GLU A 148 18.85 20.43 -0.34
CA GLU A 148 19.84 19.89 -1.28
C GLU A 148 20.53 18.69 -0.62
N GLU A 149 20.45 17.54 -1.28
CA GLU A 149 20.94 16.26 -0.80
C GLU A 149 21.89 15.62 -1.80
N GLU A 150 22.89 14.92 -1.27
CA GLU A 150 23.83 14.14 -2.05
C GLU A 150 23.95 12.73 -1.46
N THR A 151 23.57 11.72 -2.22
CA THR A 151 23.60 10.30 -1.81
C THR A 151 24.52 9.53 -2.76
N GLU A 152 25.53 8.86 -2.23
CA GLU A 152 26.30 7.88 -3.01
C GLU A 152 25.55 6.55 -3.08
N TYR A 153 25.78 5.79 -4.15
CA TYR A 153 25.26 4.43 -4.33
C TYR A 153 26.45 3.48 -4.48
N VAL A 154 26.53 2.49 -3.60
CA VAL A 154 27.54 1.43 -3.56
C VAL A 154 26.82 0.11 -3.83
N GLY A 155 26.84 -0.32 -5.07
CA GLY A 155 25.97 -1.36 -5.60
C GLY A 155 24.81 -0.76 -6.39
N LEU A 156 24.51 -1.32 -7.57
CA LEU A 156 23.40 -0.94 -8.43
C LEU A 156 22.75 -2.20 -9.00
N ILE A 157 21.47 -2.40 -8.69
CA ILE A 157 20.61 -3.39 -9.37
C ILE A 157 19.51 -2.75 -10.23
N SER A 158 19.19 -1.49 -9.95
CA SER A 158 18.19 -0.69 -10.67
C SER A 158 18.62 0.78 -10.64
N TYR A 159 17.97 1.60 -11.47
CA TYR A 159 18.15 3.05 -11.46
C TYR A 159 16.85 3.70 -10.98
N PRO A 160 16.90 4.79 -10.20
CA PRO A 160 15.68 5.43 -9.73
C PRO A 160 14.79 5.85 -10.90
N GLY A 161 13.48 5.65 -10.74
CA GLY A 161 12.47 6.21 -11.62
C GLY A 161 12.19 7.67 -11.29
N TRP A 162 11.26 8.28 -12.02
CA TRP A 162 10.82 9.65 -11.78
C TRP A 162 9.31 9.78 -11.94
N ALA A 163 8.70 10.70 -11.19
CA ALA A 163 7.32 11.11 -11.36
C ALA A 163 7.25 12.64 -11.34
N GLY A 164 6.46 13.22 -12.25
CA GLY A 164 6.27 14.66 -12.34
C GLY A 164 5.55 15.24 -11.11
N TYR A 165 4.60 14.50 -10.53
CA TYR A 165 3.89 14.86 -9.31
C TYR A 165 4.57 14.30 -8.05
N SER A 166 4.85 15.17 -7.08
CA SER A 166 5.36 14.77 -5.76
C SER A 166 4.26 14.34 -4.78
N GLY A 167 3.01 14.75 -4.97
CA GLY A 167 1.92 14.46 -4.02
C GLY A 167 0.57 15.07 -4.39
N TYR A 168 -0.47 14.75 -3.62
CA TYR A 168 -1.77 15.43 -3.72
C TYR A 168 -1.69 16.80 -3.06
N ARG A 169 -2.55 17.74 -3.49
CA ARG A 169 -2.59 19.15 -3.05
C ARG A 169 -1.25 19.89 -3.23
N ALA A 170 -0.33 19.31 -4.00
CA ALA A 170 0.93 19.89 -4.41
C ALA A 170 0.89 20.15 -5.91
N SER A 171 1.06 21.41 -6.31
CA SER A 171 1.36 21.77 -7.70
C SER A 171 2.86 21.74 -7.95
N VAL A 172 3.28 21.68 -9.22
CA VAL A 172 4.69 21.58 -9.59
C VAL A 172 5.02 22.60 -10.68
N GLN A 173 5.83 23.60 -10.34
CA GLN A 173 6.33 24.59 -11.31
C GLN A 173 7.34 23.93 -12.25
N LYS A 174 8.30 23.17 -11.71
CA LYS A 174 9.25 22.37 -12.47
C LYS A 174 9.65 21.11 -11.70
N SER A 175 9.56 19.95 -12.34
CA SER A 175 10.16 18.69 -11.90
C SER A 175 10.99 18.12 -13.04
N SER A 176 12.21 17.68 -12.76
CA SER A 176 13.14 17.17 -13.77
C SER A 176 14.04 16.09 -13.22
N TYR A 177 14.28 15.05 -14.01
CA TYR A 177 15.20 13.97 -13.68
C TYR A 177 16.21 13.76 -14.80
N SER A 178 17.49 13.65 -14.44
CA SER A 178 18.57 13.40 -15.39
C SER A 178 19.40 12.18 -14.97
N ILE A 179 19.49 11.15 -15.82
CA ILE A 179 20.52 10.12 -15.71
C ILE A 179 21.71 10.56 -16.54
N ILE A 180 22.92 10.52 -15.98
CA ILE A 180 24.18 10.74 -16.70
C ILE A 180 24.99 9.46 -16.58
N ALA A 181 25.31 8.83 -17.71
CA ALA A 181 26.01 7.55 -17.75
C ALA A 181 27.14 7.56 -18.79
N PRO A 182 28.29 6.92 -18.54
CA PRO A 182 29.30 6.64 -19.55
C PRO A 182 28.68 5.98 -20.79
N GLN A 183 29.14 6.33 -21.99
CA GLN A 183 28.60 5.80 -23.26
C GLN A 183 28.60 4.26 -23.35
N ALA A 184 29.47 3.58 -22.59
CA ALA A 184 29.52 2.11 -22.51
C ALA A 184 28.37 1.48 -21.67
N ILE A 185 27.62 2.27 -20.89
CA ILE A 185 26.54 1.79 -20.03
C ILE A 185 25.19 2.06 -20.67
N GLN A 186 24.45 0.98 -20.97
CA GLN A 186 23.11 1.07 -21.55
C GLN A 186 22.06 1.38 -20.47
N VAL A 187 21.48 2.57 -20.54
CA VAL A 187 20.32 2.97 -19.71
C VAL A 187 19.03 2.52 -20.40
N ARG A 188 18.20 1.73 -19.70
CA ARG A 188 16.83 1.40 -20.14
C ARG A 188 15.83 2.27 -19.41
N TYR A 189 14.76 2.65 -20.09
CA TYR A 189 13.68 3.44 -19.52
C TYR A 189 12.35 3.17 -20.24
N LYS A 190 11.23 3.38 -19.55
CA LYS A 190 9.87 3.31 -20.09
C LYS A 190 9.06 4.52 -19.64
N GLU A 191 8.50 5.23 -20.60
CA GLU A 191 7.85 6.54 -20.44
C GLU A 191 6.32 6.40 -20.40
N PHE A 192 5.67 7.15 -19.51
CA PHE A 192 4.23 7.16 -19.35
C PHE A 192 3.71 8.59 -19.18
N ASN A 193 2.63 8.94 -19.88
CA ASN A 193 1.93 10.23 -19.79
C ASN A 193 2.83 11.48 -20.00
N LEU A 194 3.99 11.33 -20.64
CA LEU A 194 4.87 12.45 -20.98
C LEU A 194 4.38 13.16 -22.25
N THR A 195 4.36 14.49 -22.23
CA THR A 195 4.10 15.32 -23.41
C THR A 195 5.33 15.42 -24.31
N ASN A 196 6.53 15.46 -23.71
CA ASN A 196 7.81 15.51 -24.40
C ASN A 196 8.61 14.24 -24.07
N PRO A 197 9.20 13.54 -25.06
CA PRO A 197 10.06 12.39 -24.81
C PRO A 197 11.39 12.81 -24.18
N VAL A 198 12.17 11.85 -23.68
CA VAL A 198 13.52 12.08 -23.14
C VAL A 198 14.39 12.95 -24.06
N LYS A 199 15.02 13.97 -23.46
CA LYS A 199 16.10 14.72 -24.10
C LYS A 199 17.40 13.94 -23.92
N LYS A 200 18.08 13.59 -25.02
CA LYS A 200 19.38 12.91 -24.99
C LYS A 200 20.50 13.82 -25.47
N GLU A 201 21.57 13.94 -24.68
CA GLU A 201 22.73 14.79 -25.00
C GLU A 201 24.04 14.03 -24.75
N GLN A 202 25.06 14.28 -25.55
CA GLN A 202 26.40 13.71 -25.38
C GLN A 202 27.31 14.76 -24.75
N VAL A 203 27.92 14.43 -23.61
CA VAL A 203 28.75 15.35 -22.82
C VAL A 203 29.97 14.59 -22.30
N GLU A 204 31.17 14.93 -22.78
CA GLU A 204 32.45 14.47 -22.21
C GLU A 204 32.54 12.94 -21.99
N GLY A 205 32.19 12.15 -23.00
CA GLY A 205 32.21 10.67 -22.93
C GLY A 205 31.00 10.03 -22.22
N ASN A 206 30.05 10.84 -21.76
CA ASN A 206 28.80 10.41 -21.15
C ASN A 206 27.60 10.73 -22.07
N THR A 207 26.53 9.94 -21.93
CA THR A 207 25.19 10.29 -22.40
C THR A 207 24.36 10.77 -21.21
N SER A 208 23.71 11.93 -21.37
CA SER A 208 22.66 12.41 -20.48
C SER A 208 21.28 12.07 -21.03
N TYR A 209 20.38 11.64 -20.16
CA TYR A 209 18.98 11.34 -20.42
C TYR A 209 18.14 12.19 -19.47
N THR A 210 17.44 13.21 -19.97
CA THR A 210 16.67 14.16 -19.16
C THR A 210 15.18 14.11 -19.46
N TRP A 211 14.38 13.98 -18.40
CA TRP A 211 12.93 14.13 -18.40
C TRP A 211 12.53 15.39 -17.63
N GLU A 212 11.46 16.05 -18.06
CA GLU A 212 10.96 17.27 -17.44
C GLU A 212 9.43 17.35 -17.51
N ALA A 213 8.83 17.83 -16.43
CA ALA A 213 7.46 18.31 -16.38
C ALA A 213 7.43 19.73 -15.81
N VAL A 214 6.65 20.61 -16.44
CA VAL A 214 6.50 22.01 -16.05
C VAL A 214 5.03 22.36 -15.85
N ASN A 215 4.77 23.23 -14.87
CA ASN A 215 3.45 23.79 -14.57
C ASN A 215 2.33 22.74 -14.40
N LEU A 216 2.59 21.66 -13.65
CA LEU A 216 1.56 20.68 -13.30
C LEU A 216 0.62 21.24 -12.21
N PRO A 217 -0.70 21.27 -12.42
CA PRO A 217 -1.67 21.79 -11.44
C PRO A 217 -1.82 20.85 -10.22
N ALA A 218 -2.19 21.38 -9.06
CA ALA A 218 -2.38 20.56 -7.86
C ALA A 218 -3.49 19.51 -8.03
N LEU A 219 -3.20 18.27 -7.65
CA LEU A 219 -4.16 17.16 -7.76
C LEU A 219 -4.95 16.96 -6.46
N LYS A 220 -6.28 16.91 -6.56
CA LYS A 220 -7.12 16.34 -5.49
C LYS A 220 -7.20 14.83 -5.65
N ARG A 221 -7.24 14.10 -4.53
CA ARG A 221 -7.42 12.65 -4.52
C ARG A 221 -8.90 12.32 -4.76
N GLU A 222 -9.19 11.65 -5.87
CA GLU A 222 -10.54 11.19 -6.19
C GLU A 222 -10.84 9.87 -5.46
N PRO A 223 -12.07 9.63 -4.95
CA PRO A 223 -12.41 8.34 -4.34
C PRO A 223 -12.18 7.18 -5.32
N PHE A 224 -11.58 6.09 -4.84
CA PHE A 224 -11.23 4.91 -5.66
C PHE A 224 -10.26 5.18 -6.84
N SER A 225 -9.48 6.26 -6.82
CA SER A 225 -8.47 6.53 -7.85
C SER A 225 -7.33 5.48 -7.87
N PRO A 226 -6.65 5.29 -9.01
CA PRO A 226 -5.34 4.64 -9.07
C PRO A 226 -4.26 5.40 -8.26
N GLN A 227 -3.06 4.84 -8.16
CA GLN A 227 -1.94 5.49 -7.47
C GLN A 227 -1.57 6.82 -8.15
N ILE A 228 -1.10 7.82 -7.38
CA ILE A 228 -0.83 9.16 -7.94
C ILE A 228 0.19 9.15 -9.09
N ARG A 229 1.17 8.24 -9.04
CA ARG A 229 2.16 8.01 -10.11
C ARG A 229 1.49 7.75 -11.45
N GLU A 230 0.40 6.98 -11.49
CA GLU A 230 -0.34 6.66 -12.73
C GLU A 230 -1.08 7.87 -13.31
N GLN A 231 -1.27 8.94 -12.54
CA GLN A 231 -2.15 10.07 -12.87
C GLN A 231 -1.43 11.26 -13.54
N GLY A 232 -0.17 11.10 -13.90
CA GLY A 232 0.65 12.13 -14.54
C GLY A 232 1.91 11.57 -15.19
N PRO A 233 2.83 12.45 -15.64
CA PRO A 233 4.10 12.05 -16.24
C PRO A 233 4.91 11.18 -15.27
N TYR A 234 5.36 10.01 -15.70
CA TYR A 234 6.34 9.22 -14.94
C TYR A 234 7.21 8.35 -15.84
N VAL A 235 8.37 7.96 -15.31
CA VAL A 235 9.37 7.13 -16.00
C VAL A 235 9.82 6.02 -15.05
N VAL A 236 9.89 4.82 -15.59
CA VAL A 236 10.50 3.66 -14.93
C VAL A 236 11.85 3.41 -15.59
N CYS A 237 12.92 3.31 -14.80
CA CYS A 237 14.28 3.13 -15.30
C CYS A 237 14.81 1.74 -14.93
N GLY A 238 15.75 1.21 -15.71
CA GLY A 238 16.34 -0.11 -15.50
C GLY A 238 17.78 -0.18 -16.00
N ALA A 239 18.57 -1.00 -15.31
CA ALA A 239 19.92 -1.36 -15.73
C ALA A 239 19.90 -2.45 -16.82
N VAL A 240 21.06 -2.67 -17.44
CA VAL A 240 21.38 -3.88 -18.20
C VAL A 240 22.35 -4.72 -17.38
N ASP A 241 23.57 -4.21 -17.17
CA ASP A 241 24.56 -4.80 -16.29
C ASP A 241 24.41 -4.26 -14.86
N ILE A 242 24.47 -5.16 -13.89
CA ILE A 242 24.30 -4.86 -12.46
C ILE A 242 25.50 -5.38 -11.66
N SER A 243 25.79 -4.73 -10.55
CA SER A 243 26.79 -5.18 -9.58
C SER A 243 26.43 -4.67 -8.19
N TYR A 244 26.26 -5.56 -7.21
CA TYR A 244 25.85 -5.22 -5.86
C TYR A 244 26.71 -5.96 -4.84
N GLU A 245 27.43 -5.23 -3.98
CA GLU A 245 28.48 -5.77 -3.07
C GLU A 245 29.45 -6.77 -3.76
N GLY A 246 29.79 -6.53 -5.03
CA GLY A 246 30.68 -7.38 -5.82
C GLY A 246 30.00 -8.53 -6.59
N TYR A 247 28.72 -8.80 -6.34
CA TYR A 247 27.94 -9.77 -7.10
C TYR A 247 27.46 -9.17 -8.42
N GLU A 248 28.11 -9.55 -9.52
CA GLU A 248 27.79 -9.06 -10.87
C GLU A 248 26.70 -9.90 -11.56
N GLY A 249 25.93 -9.28 -12.46
CA GLY A 249 24.90 -9.96 -13.22
C GLY A 249 24.22 -9.06 -14.25
N LYS A 250 23.04 -9.49 -14.71
CA LYS A 250 22.23 -8.75 -15.67
C LYS A 250 20.77 -8.63 -15.26
N MET A 251 20.13 -7.57 -15.73
CA MET A 251 18.71 -7.27 -15.50
C MET A 251 17.99 -6.79 -16.77
N ASP A 252 18.50 -7.12 -17.96
CA ASP A 252 17.84 -6.81 -19.24
C ASP A 252 16.52 -7.56 -19.45
N SER A 253 16.35 -8.69 -18.78
CA SER A 253 15.20 -9.59 -18.88
C SER A 253 14.86 -10.22 -17.54
N TRP A 254 13.60 -10.65 -17.39
CA TRP A 254 13.15 -11.39 -16.21
C TRP A 254 13.89 -12.72 -16.04
N ASN A 255 14.37 -13.32 -17.14
CA ASN A 255 15.19 -14.52 -17.09
C ASN A 255 16.54 -14.23 -16.41
N ALA A 256 17.32 -13.29 -16.97
CA ALA A 256 18.64 -12.91 -16.44
C ALA A 256 18.60 -12.44 -14.98
N PHE A 257 17.53 -11.73 -14.57
CA PHE A 257 17.37 -11.34 -13.17
C PHE A 257 17.20 -12.56 -12.25
N GLY A 258 16.42 -13.57 -12.67
CA GLY A 258 16.32 -14.84 -11.94
C GLY A 258 17.61 -15.67 -11.95
N GLU A 259 18.40 -15.64 -13.03
CA GLU A 259 19.75 -16.24 -13.07
C GLU A 259 20.67 -15.60 -12.03
N TRP A 260 20.67 -14.27 -11.91
CA TRP A 260 21.43 -13.55 -10.88
C TRP A 260 20.96 -13.93 -9.46
N ILE A 261 19.65 -14.00 -9.22
CA ILE A 261 19.09 -14.44 -7.93
C ILE A 261 19.50 -15.89 -7.62
N ASN A 262 19.55 -16.79 -8.61
CA ASN A 262 20.06 -18.15 -8.41
C ASN A 262 21.55 -18.16 -8.04
N TYR A 263 22.37 -17.36 -8.73
CA TYR A 263 23.80 -17.20 -8.44
C TYR A 263 24.04 -16.71 -7.00
N LEU A 264 23.29 -15.71 -6.53
CA LEU A 264 23.36 -15.25 -5.15
C LEU A 264 23.08 -16.36 -4.12
N ASN A 265 22.20 -17.30 -4.46
CA ASN A 265 21.67 -18.30 -3.52
C ASN A 265 22.28 -19.70 -3.70
N GLN A 266 23.33 -19.84 -4.52
CA GLN A 266 24.00 -21.11 -4.79
C GLN A 266 24.58 -21.72 -3.50
N GLY A 267 24.26 -22.99 -3.23
CA GLY A 267 24.76 -23.74 -2.07
C GLY A 267 24.13 -23.36 -0.73
N ARG A 268 23.17 -22.43 -0.71
CA ARG A 268 22.49 -21.98 0.52
C ARG A 268 21.30 -22.87 0.94
N ASP A 269 21.06 -23.96 0.22
CA ASP A 269 19.94 -24.89 0.42
C ASP A 269 20.31 -26.15 1.24
N GLN A 270 21.50 -26.18 1.83
CA GLN A 270 22.02 -27.36 2.53
C GLN A 270 21.39 -27.52 3.93
N LEU A 271 20.83 -28.70 4.19
CA LEU A 271 20.25 -29.10 5.47
C LEU A 271 21.25 -29.92 6.32
N PRO A 272 21.25 -29.75 7.65
CA PRO A 272 21.96 -30.66 8.54
C PRO A 272 21.29 -32.05 8.56
N GLU A 273 22.10 -33.11 8.74
CA GLU A 273 21.64 -34.52 8.69
C GLU A 273 20.49 -34.83 9.66
N THR A 274 20.43 -34.17 10.81
CA THR A 274 19.33 -34.30 11.78
C THR A 274 17.99 -33.80 11.22
N VAL A 275 18.00 -32.77 10.37
CA VAL A 275 16.81 -32.23 9.71
C VAL A 275 16.42 -33.09 8.52
N LYS A 276 17.39 -33.63 7.76
CA LYS A 276 17.11 -34.61 6.69
C LYS A 276 16.41 -35.84 7.24
N ALA A 277 16.95 -36.43 8.32
CA ALA A 277 16.30 -37.54 9.02
C ALA A 277 14.87 -37.20 9.46
N LYS A 278 14.61 -35.95 9.90
CA LYS A 278 13.27 -35.49 10.26
C LYS A 278 12.34 -35.32 9.04
N VAL A 279 12.86 -34.87 7.90
CA VAL A 279 12.09 -34.83 6.63
C VAL A 279 11.66 -36.23 6.22
N HIS A 280 12.56 -37.21 6.27
CA HIS A 280 12.25 -38.61 5.97
C HIS A 280 11.21 -39.19 6.94
N GLU A 281 11.40 -39.00 8.26
CA GLU A 281 10.45 -39.41 9.30
C GLU A 281 9.02 -38.87 9.04
N LEU A 282 8.92 -37.62 8.56
CA LEU A 282 7.65 -36.96 8.27
C LEU A 282 7.04 -37.31 6.90
N THR A 283 7.83 -37.78 5.92
CA THR A 283 7.38 -37.84 4.52
C THR A 283 7.56 -39.17 3.79
N ASP A 284 8.37 -40.12 4.28
CA ASP A 284 8.60 -41.39 3.56
C ASP A 284 7.33 -42.27 3.49
N GLY A 285 6.46 -42.18 4.50
CA GLY A 285 5.15 -42.84 4.51
C GLY A 285 4.08 -42.14 3.65
N VAL A 286 4.35 -40.93 3.14
CA VAL A 286 3.37 -40.09 2.43
C VAL A 286 3.62 -40.16 0.92
N LYS A 287 2.63 -40.65 0.17
CA LYS A 287 2.78 -40.87 -1.29
C LYS A 287 2.55 -39.62 -2.13
N ASP A 288 1.65 -38.73 -1.73
CA ASP A 288 1.32 -37.52 -2.48
C ASP A 288 2.36 -36.42 -2.21
N PRO A 289 3.07 -35.90 -3.23
CA PRO A 289 3.99 -34.77 -3.09
C PRO A 289 3.36 -33.51 -2.45
N ILE A 290 2.06 -33.30 -2.62
CA ILE A 290 1.35 -32.14 -2.05
C ILE A 290 1.07 -32.34 -0.56
N GLU A 291 0.71 -33.55 -0.13
CA GLU A 291 0.58 -33.83 1.31
C GLU A 291 1.94 -33.82 2.01
N LYS A 292 3.02 -34.30 1.35
CA LYS A 292 4.40 -34.08 1.84
C LYS A 292 4.68 -32.58 2.03
N ALA A 293 4.31 -31.75 1.05
CA ALA A 293 4.56 -30.32 1.11
C ALA A 293 3.78 -29.62 2.23
N LYS A 294 2.53 -30.03 2.44
CA LYS A 294 1.68 -29.53 3.54
C LYS A 294 2.25 -29.89 4.91
N VAL A 295 2.67 -31.15 5.12
CA VAL A 295 3.31 -31.60 6.37
C VAL A 295 4.60 -30.82 6.66
N LEU A 296 5.42 -30.57 5.64
CA LEU A 296 6.66 -29.80 5.80
C LEU A 296 6.42 -28.30 6.00
N TYR A 297 5.35 -27.74 5.42
CA TYR A 297 4.92 -26.38 5.72
C TYR A 297 4.42 -26.24 7.17
N GLU A 298 3.63 -27.18 7.66
CA GLU A 298 3.25 -27.20 9.08
C GLU A 298 4.47 -27.36 10.01
N TYR A 299 5.48 -28.14 9.60
CA TYR A 299 6.75 -28.24 10.32
C TYR A 299 7.49 -26.90 10.34
N LEU A 300 7.57 -26.18 9.21
CA LEU A 300 8.11 -24.81 9.13
C LEU A 300 7.40 -23.89 10.13
N GLN A 301 6.06 -23.81 10.07
CA GLN A 301 5.25 -22.91 10.91
C GLN A 301 5.42 -23.19 12.40
N LYS A 302 5.59 -24.47 12.80
CA LYS A 302 5.75 -24.88 14.20
C LYS A 302 7.18 -24.65 14.75
N ASN A 303 8.20 -24.67 13.89
CA ASN A 303 9.61 -24.68 14.32
C ASN A 303 10.40 -23.41 13.93
N THR A 304 9.78 -22.44 13.24
CA THR A 304 10.43 -21.20 12.82
C THR A 304 9.63 -19.95 13.18
N ARG A 305 10.31 -18.81 13.24
CA ARG A 305 9.72 -17.47 13.42
C ARG A 305 10.17 -16.53 12.31
N TYR A 306 9.27 -15.66 11.87
CA TYR A 306 9.65 -14.56 10.99
C TYR A 306 10.40 -13.47 11.76
N ILE A 307 11.57 -13.09 11.23
CA ILE A 307 12.38 -11.96 11.68
C ILE A 307 12.89 -11.29 10.41
N SER A 308 12.35 -10.12 10.05
CA SER A 308 12.87 -9.34 8.92
C SER A 308 14.27 -8.84 9.25
N VAL A 309 15.24 -9.24 8.42
CA VAL A 309 16.64 -8.81 8.44
C VAL A 309 17.01 -8.36 7.03
N GLN A 310 17.44 -7.12 6.86
CA GLN A 310 17.74 -6.52 5.57
C GLN A 310 19.04 -5.73 5.68
N LEU A 311 20.17 -6.41 5.44
CA LEU A 311 21.52 -5.86 5.58
C LEU A 311 22.34 -6.16 4.32
N GLY A 312 22.73 -5.12 3.58
CA GLY A 312 23.53 -5.24 2.37
C GLY A 312 22.94 -6.24 1.35
N ILE A 313 23.76 -7.16 0.85
CA ILE A 313 23.36 -8.24 -0.06
C ILE A 313 22.30 -9.16 0.55
N GLY A 314 22.18 -9.21 1.88
CA GLY A 314 21.09 -9.89 2.59
C GLY A 314 19.70 -9.31 2.32
N GLY A 315 19.58 -8.17 1.63
CA GLY A 315 18.34 -7.72 1.02
C GLY A 315 17.83 -8.67 -0.07
N PHE A 316 18.74 -9.29 -0.84
CA PHE A 316 18.46 -10.12 -2.02
C PHE A 316 18.85 -11.60 -1.85
N GLN A 317 19.86 -11.87 -1.03
CA GLN A 317 20.39 -13.19 -0.75
C GLN A 317 19.72 -13.82 0.47
N THR A 318 19.39 -15.10 0.39
CA THR A 318 18.82 -15.87 1.50
C THR A 318 19.85 -16.18 2.59
N PHE A 319 19.41 -16.36 3.83
CA PHE A 319 20.19 -17.14 4.80
C PHE A 319 20.18 -18.63 4.44
N ASP A 320 21.23 -19.32 4.86
CA ASP A 320 21.41 -20.75 4.64
C ASP A 320 20.31 -21.56 5.34
N ALA A 321 19.84 -22.61 4.69
CA ALA A 321 18.88 -23.55 5.29
C ALA A 321 19.40 -24.13 6.62
N ASN A 322 20.70 -24.40 6.72
CA ASN A 322 21.39 -24.79 7.96
C ASN A 322 21.35 -23.71 9.06
N TYR A 323 21.40 -22.42 8.71
CA TYR A 323 21.24 -21.33 9.67
C TYR A 323 19.82 -21.34 10.25
N VAL A 324 18.80 -21.40 9.38
CA VAL A 324 17.39 -21.42 9.82
C VAL A 324 17.09 -22.64 10.69
N ALA A 325 17.59 -23.83 10.29
CA ALA A 325 17.52 -25.06 11.09
C ALA A 325 18.15 -24.92 12.48
N THR A 326 19.28 -24.23 12.59
CA THR A 326 20.03 -24.08 13.86
C THR A 326 19.45 -22.97 14.74
N ARG A 327 18.83 -21.94 14.16
CA ARG A 327 18.38 -20.73 14.88
C ARG A 327 16.87 -20.63 15.09
N GLY A 328 16.06 -21.35 14.31
CA GLY A 328 14.60 -21.31 14.39
C GLY A 328 13.98 -19.99 13.94
N TYR A 329 14.67 -19.20 13.09
CA TYR A 329 14.11 -17.98 12.51
C TYR A 329 14.74 -17.60 11.16
N GLY A 330 14.06 -16.73 10.43
CA GLY A 330 14.54 -16.13 9.18
C GLY A 330 13.60 -15.05 8.65
N ASP A 331 14.05 -14.32 7.63
CA ASP A 331 13.23 -13.39 6.84
C ASP A 331 12.43 -14.14 5.75
N CYS A 332 11.79 -13.42 4.82
CA CYS A 332 10.95 -14.02 3.78
C CYS A 332 11.76 -14.90 2.81
N LYS A 333 13.00 -14.49 2.52
CA LYS A 333 13.95 -15.25 1.70
C LYS A 333 14.40 -16.52 2.44
N ALA A 334 14.86 -16.38 3.68
CA ALA A 334 15.35 -17.46 4.51
C ALA A 334 14.30 -18.54 4.80
N LEU A 335 13.07 -18.16 5.17
CA LEU A 335 12.01 -19.14 5.43
C LEU A 335 11.53 -19.83 4.14
N SER A 336 11.45 -19.10 3.02
CA SER A 336 11.14 -19.70 1.71
C SER A 336 12.23 -20.65 1.23
N ASN A 337 13.50 -20.30 1.39
CA ASN A 337 14.65 -21.16 1.07
C ASN A 337 14.70 -22.40 1.97
N TYR A 338 14.44 -22.24 3.27
CA TYR A 338 14.42 -23.37 4.21
C TYR A 338 13.30 -24.34 3.86
N LEU A 339 12.07 -23.87 3.59
CA LEU A 339 10.99 -24.75 3.10
C LEU A 339 11.35 -25.39 1.76
N LYS A 340 11.89 -24.64 0.78
CA LYS A 340 12.38 -25.18 -0.50
C LYS A 340 13.38 -26.33 -0.28
N SER A 341 14.27 -26.20 0.69
CA SER A 341 15.27 -27.22 1.05
C SER A 341 14.62 -28.48 1.65
N LEU A 342 13.67 -28.32 2.58
CA LEU A 342 12.90 -29.42 3.14
C LEU A 342 12.11 -30.18 2.06
N LEU A 343 11.47 -29.45 1.14
CA LEU A 343 10.73 -30.02 0.02
C LEU A 343 11.65 -30.78 -0.95
N LYS A 344 12.82 -30.21 -1.28
CA LYS A 344 13.84 -30.82 -2.14
C LYS A 344 14.32 -32.17 -1.57
N GLU A 345 14.60 -32.24 -0.27
CA GLU A 345 14.98 -33.48 0.43
C GLU A 345 13.86 -34.53 0.35
N ALA A 346 12.60 -34.12 0.47
CA ALA A 346 11.43 -34.99 0.35
C ALA A 346 11.08 -35.42 -1.10
N GLY A 347 11.85 -34.96 -2.09
CA GLY A 347 11.61 -35.22 -3.52
C GLY A 347 10.53 -34.34 -4.17
N VAL A 348 10.17 -33.21 -3.56
CA VAL A 348 9.13 -32.29 -4.04
C VAL A 348 9.77 -31.06 -4.71
N ASN A 349 9.45 -30.82 -5.97
CA ASN A 349 9.95 -29.65 -6.71
C ASN A 349 9.27 -28.36 -6.25
N ALA A 350 10.06 -27.36 -5.85
CA ALA A 350 9.57 -26.06 -5.41
C ALA A 350 10.55 -24.94 -5.78
N ASN A 351 9.99 -23.78 -6.13
CA ASN A 351 10.74 -22.60 -6.56
C ASN A 351 10.35 -21.40 -5.71
N ALA A 352 11.33 -20.60 -5.27
CA ALA A 352 11.04 -19.33 -4.63
C ALA A 352 10.53 -18.34 -5.68
N ALA A 353 9.65 -17.44 -5.25
CA ALA A 353 9.06 -16.42 -6.09
C ALA A 353 9.07 -15.07 -5.37
N TRP A 354 9.74 -14.08 -5.94
CA TRP A 354 9.70 -12.71 -5.45
C TRP A 354 8.39 -12.06 -5.87
N ILE A 355 7.78 -11.32 -4.96
CA ILE A 355 6.44 -10.77 -5.11
C ILE A 355 6.30 -9.45 -4.36
N PHE A 356 5.32 -8.63 -4.74
CA PHE A 356 4.94 -7.47 -3.96
C PHE A 356 3.85 -7.83 -2.95
N GLY A 357 4.20 -7.90 -1.67
CA GLY A 357 3.29 -8.01 -0.54
C GLY A 357 2.64 -6.66 -0.20
N GLY A 358 1.31 -6.63 -0.09
CA GLY A 358 0.54 -5.46 0.33
C GLY A 358 -0.92 -5.45 -0.16
N ARG A 359 -1.80 -4.71 0.52
CA ARG A 359 -3.25 -4.61 0.18
C ARG A 359 -3.54 -4.03 -1.21
N THR A 360 -2.61 -3.27 -1.78
CA THR A 360 -2.67 -2.77 -3.16
C THR A 360 -1.43 -3.27 -3.90
N PRO A 361 -1.56 -3.97 -5.04
CA PRO A 361 -0.40 -4.47 -5.77
C PRO A 361 0.40 -3.31 -6.41
N ASN A 362 1.73 -3.47 -6.48
CA ASN A 362 2.59 -2.61 -7.29
C ASN A 362 2.49 -3.02 -8.77
N THR A 363 2.80 -2.09 -9.68
CA THR A 363 2.78 -2.33 -11.12
C THR A 363 4.00 -3.15 -11.54
N VAL A 364 3.77 -4.31 -12.16
CA VAL A 364 4.81 -5.13 -12.80
C VAL A 364 4.62 -5.07 -14.32
N TYR A 365 5.67 -4.75 -15.07
CA TYR A 365 5.63 -4.64 -16.53
C TYR A 365 6.23 -5.91 -17.17
N PRO A 366 5.42 -6.77 -17.82
CA PRO A 366 5.95 -8.00 -18.41
C PRO A 366 7.02 -7.76 -19.49
N ASP A 367 6.95 -6.62 -20.16
CA ASP A 367 7.84 -6.19 -21.24
C ASP A 367 9.01 -5.29 -20.77
N PHE A 368 9.09 -4.95 -19.47
CA PHE A 368 10.14 -4.08 -18.94
C PHE A 368 10.58 -4.51 -17.54
N THR A 369 11.73 -5.18 -17.46
CA THR A 369 12.27 -5.73 -16.21
C THR A 369 12.82 -4.64 -15.28
N THR A 370 12.35 -4.64 -14.05
CA THR A 370 12.89 -3.88 -12.90
C THR A 370 12.69 -4.74 -11.64
N ASP A 371 13.04 -4.24 -10.45
CA ASP A 371 12.63 -4.85 -9.19
C ASP A 371 11.45 -4.07 -8.57
N PRO A 372 10.20 -4.55 -8.74
CA PRO A 372 9.02 -3.99 -8.09
C PRO A 372 8.64 -4.76 -6.80
N PHE A 373 9.45 -5.73 -6.35
CA PHE A 373 9.10 -6.68 -5.31
C PHE A 373 9.58 -6.24 -3.92
N ASN A 374 9.00 -6.81 -2.86
CA ASN A 374 9.38 -6.55 -1.46
C ASN A 374 9.22 -7.77 -0.53
N HIS A 375 8.80 -8.92 -1.08
CA HIS A 375 8.47 -10.12 -0.32
C HIS A 375 8.81 -11.37 -1.13
N VAL A 376 8.94 -12.52 -0.46
CA VAL A 376 9.26 -13.80 -1.10
C VAL A 376 8.39 -14.91 -0.54
N VAL A 377 7.80 -15.68 -1.46
CA VAL A 377 6.92 -16.82 -1.20
C VAL A 377 7.43 -18.06 -1.95
N LEU A 378 6.81 -19.22 -1.74
CA LEU A 378 7.16 -20.46 -2.43
C LEU A 378 6.06 -20.91 -3.41
N ALA A 379 6.48 -21.33 -4.60
CA ALA A 379 5.63 -21.88 -5.66
C ALA A 379 6.01 -23.35 -5.90
N ILE A 380 5.01 -24.24 -5.86
CA ILE A 380 5.16 -25.69 -6.02
C ILE A 380 4.40 -26.09 -7.30
N PRO A 381 5.07 -26.12 -8.47
CA PRO A 381 4.44 -26.44 -9.73
C PRO A 381 4.15 -27.96 -9.86
N THR A 382 2.96 -28.28 -10.35
CA THR A 382 2.55 -29.63 -10.77
C THR A 382 2.00 -29.60 -12.19
N GLU A 383 1.75 -30.77 -12.79
CA GLU A 383 1.08 -30.88 -14.11
C GLU A 383 -0.30 -30.21 -14.17
N LYS A 384 -1.01 -30.12 -13.03
CA LYS A 384 -2.39 -29.60 -12.96
C LYS A 384 -2.44 -28.11 -12.62
N GLN A 385 -1.63 -27.67 -11.67
CA GLN A 385 -1.61 -26.29 -11.16
C GLN A 385 -0.32 -25.98 -10.39
N THR A 386 -0.09 -24.70 -10.09
CA THR A 386 0.94 -24.28 -9.14
C THR A 386 0.30 -24.03 -7.78
N TYR A 387 0.78 -24.71 -6.75
CA TYR A 387 0.41 -24.45 -5.36
C TYR A 387 1.29 -23.35 -4.79
N TRP A 388 0.75 -22.51 -3.91
CA TRP A 388 1.46 -21.36 -3.35
C TRP A 388 1.53 -21.41 -1.83
N VAL A 389 2.64 -20.96 -1.25
CA VAL A 389 2.88 -21.05 0.20
C VAL A 389 3.47 -19.74 0.72
N GLU A 390 2.78 -19.13 1.68
CA GLU A 390 3.25 -17.96 2.42
C GLU A 390 4.14 -18.42 3.59
N CYS A 391 5.46 -18.35 3.38
CA CYS A 391 6.44 -18.89 4.32
C CYS A 391 6.66 -18.02 5.57
N THR A 392 6.15 -16.78 5.62
CA THR A 392 6.36 -15.90 6.79
C THR A 392 5.24 -15.91 7.80
N SER A 393 4.07 -16.46 7.46
CA SER A 393 2.95 -16.61 8.40
C SER A 393 2.96 -17.96 9.09
N GLN A 394 2.87 -17.95 10.42
CA GLN A 394 2.67 -19.16 11.23
C GLN A 394 1.20 -19.61 11.23
N ASN A 395 0.32 -18.87 10.56
CA ASN A 395 -1.12 -19.11 10.59
C ASN A 395 -1.80 -19.27 9.24
N ASP A 396 -1.18 -18.83 8.14
CA ASP A 396 -1.82 -18.86 6.83
C ASP A 396 -2.01 -20.32 6.35
N PRO A 397 -3.11 -20.61 5.63
CA PRO A 397 -3.34 -21.91 5.03
C PRO A 397 -2.33 -22.25 3.93
N PHE A 398 -2.08 -23.55 3.76
CA PHE A 398 -1.42 -24.05 2.56
C PHE A 398 -2.27 -23.76 1.32
N ASN A 399 -1.65 -23.29 0.24
CA ASN A 399 -2.32 -22.90 -1.01
C ASN A 399 -3.31 -21.71 -0.89
N TYR A 400 -3.01 -20.77 0.00
CA TYR A 400 -3.76 -19.52 0.14
C TYR A 400 -2.82 -18.30 0.14
N MET A 401 -3.17 -17.26 -0.61
CA MET A 401 -2.36 -16.03 -0.80
C MET A 401 -3.10 -14.75 -0.37
N GLY A 402 -4.41 -14.86 -0.13
CA GLY A 402 -5.30 -13.77 0.29
C GLY A 402 -5.13 -12.45 -0.45
N SER A 403 -5.40 -11.36 0.25
CA SER A 403 -5.25 -10.00 -0.24
C SER A 403 -3.81 -9.47 -0.17
N PHE A 404 -2.93 -10.12 0.59
CA PHE A 404 -1.54 -9.70 0.77
C PHE A 404 -0.68 -9.99 -0.46
N THR A 405 -0.81 -11.19 -1.05
CA THR A 405 0.02 -11.66 -2.17
C THR A 405 -0.78 -12.27 -3.34
N GLY A 406 -2.10 -12.46 -3.21
CA GLY A 406 -2.99 -12.86 -4.31
C GLY A 406 -3.19 -11.78 -5.39
N ASN A 407 -3.73 -12.20 -6.54
CA ASN A 407 -4.07 -11.35 -7.70
C ASN A 407 -2.94 -10.42 -8.21
N ARG A 408 -1.72 -10.93 -8.37
CA ARG A 408 -0.59 -10.15 -8.92
C ARG A 408 0.46 -11.01 -9.64
N TYR A 409 1.43 -10.35 -10.26
CA TYR A 409 2.62 -11.00 -10.80
C TYR A 409 3.66 -11.28 -9.70
N ALA A 410 4.33 -12.42 -9.83
CA ALA A 410 5.52 -12.80 -9.06
C ALA A 410 6.61 -13.28 -10.02
N LEU A 411 7.87 -13.00 -9.70
CA LEU A 411 9.04 -13.55 -10.39
C LEU A 411 9.43 -14.87 -9.73
N MET A 412 9.00 -15.99 -10.31
CA MET A 412 9.49 -17.31 -9.94
C MET A 412 10.85 -17.56 -10.61
N PHE A 413 11.81 -18.12 -9.89
CA PHE A 413 13.12 -18.49 -10.43
C PHE A 413 13.46 -19.96 -10.11
N SER A 414 13.88 -20.65 -11.16
CA SER A 414 14.26 -22.07 -11.19
C SER A 414 15.62 -22.22 -11.89
N ALA A 415 16.11 -23.43 -12.13
CA ALA A 415 17.42 -23.65 -12.75
C ALA A 415 17.54 -23.05 -14.17
N GLU A 416 16.40 -22.81 -14.83
CA GLU A 416 16.25 -22.22 -16.17
C GLU A 416 16.18 -20.68 -16.16
N GLY A 417 16.43 -20.04 -15.02
CA GLY A 417 16.36 -18.59 -14.82
C GLY A 417 14.99 -18.12 -14.28
N GLY A 418 14.70 -16.84 -14.46
CA GLY A 418 13.48 -16.19 -13.95
C GLY A 418 12.30 -16.14 -14.94
N LYS A 419 11.08 -16.27 -14.41
CA LYS A 419 9.83 -16.18 -15.16
C LYS A 419 8.74 -15.47 -14.34
N LEU A 420 8.10 -14.46 -14.93
CA LEU A 420 6.87 -13.91 -14.37
C LEU A 420 5.71 -14.90 -14.48
N ILE A 421 5.06 -15.16 -13.36
CA ILE A 421 3.81 -15.93 -13.25
C ILE A 421 2.79 -15.14 -12.43
N LYS A 422 1.51 -15.51 -12.52
CA LYS A 422 0.44 -14.87 -11.72
C LYS A 422 0.08 -15.73 -10.51
N THR A 423 -0.14 -15.10 -9.37
CA THR A 423 -0.74 -15.74 -8.19
C THR A 423 -2.25 -15.95 -8.37
N PRO A 424 -2.88 -16.83 -7.57
CA PRO A 424 -4.31 -17.10 -7.68
C PRO A 424 -5.17 -15.85 -7.47
N THR A 425 -6.35 -15.85 -8.09
CA THR A 425 -7.42 -14.88 -7.89
C THR A 425 -8.60 -15.55 -7.20
N TYR A 426 -9.33 -14.79 -6.39
CA TYR A 426 -10.51 -15.28 -5.65
C TYR A 426 -11.74 -14.56 -6.19
N SER A 427 -12.74 -15.31 -6.63
CA SER A 427 -13.95 -14.73 -7.22
C SER A 427 -14.82 -14.03 -6.17
N ALA A 428 -15.83 -13.27 -6.61
CA ALA A 428 -16.82 -12.69 -5.70
C ALA A 428 -17.50 -13.75 -4.81
N ALA A 429 -17.70 -14.98 -5.32
CA ALA A 429 -18.30 -16.08 -4.58
C ALA A 429 -17.33 -16.75 -3.59
N ASP A 430 -16.03 -16.71 -3.87
CA ASP A 430 -14.99 -17.16 -2.94
C ASP A 430 -14.81 -16.18 -1.78
N ASN A 431 -14.85 -14.88 -2.08
CA ASN A 431 -14.74 -13.78 -1.13
C ASN A 431 -16.10 -13.43 -0.50
N LEU A 432 -16.69 -14.41 0.18
CA LEU A 432 -18.01 -14.32 0.82
C LEU A 432 -17.92 -13.87 2.29
N LEU A 433 -18.78 -12.94 2.69
CA LEU A 433 -19.25 -12.77 4.07
C LEU A 433 -20.73 -13.15 4.07
N ALA A 434 -21.12 -14.18 4.83
CA ALA A 434 -22.51 -14.56 5.01
C ALA A 434 -22.88 -14.47 6.50
N ARG A 435 -23.84 -13.62 6.84
CA ARG A 435 -24.31 -13.38 8.22
C ARG A 435 -25.74 -13.88 8.41
N VAL A 436 -25.98 -14.60 9.50
CA VAL A 436 -27.30 -14.91 10.03
C VAL A 436 -27.42 -14.27 11.41
N ALA A 437 -28.48 -13.51 11.66
CA ALA A 437 -28.74 -12.91 12.96
C ALA A 437 -30.16 -13.20 13.43
N LYS A 438 -30.33 -13.58 14.69
CA LYS A 438 -31.63 -13.78 15.34
C LYS A 438 -31.78 -12.74 16.44
N VAL A 439 -32.75 -11.86 16.29
CA VAL A 439 -32.96 -10.69 17.13
C VAL A 439 -34.25 -10.86 17.92
N LYS A 440 -34.19 -10.66 19.23
CA LYS A 440 -35.35 -10.59 20.12
C LYS A 440 -35.40 -9.20 20.74
N PHE A 441 -36.60 -8.66 20.92
CA PHE A 441 -36.78 -7.39 21.61
C PHE A 441 -38.14 -7.35 22.31
N ASP A 442 -38.24 -6.56 23.37
CA ASP A 442 -39.45 -6.39 24.15
C ASP A 442 -40.06 -4.99 23.99
N LEU A 443 -41.17 -4.74 24.69
CA LEU A 443 -41.87 -3.46 24.65
C LEU A 443 -41.24 -2.36 25.54
N THR A 444 -40.16 -2.67 26.27
CA THR A 444 -39.33 -1.66 26.95
C THR A 444 -38.26 -1.07 26.01
N GLY A 445 -38.03 -1.72 24.86
CA GLY A 445 -37.02 -1.33 23.88
C GLY A 445 -35.65 -1.97 24.10
N GLN A 446 -35.54 -2.89 25.07
CA GLN A 446 -34.38 -3.76 25.25
C GLN A 446 -34.39 -4.86 24.19
N ALA A 447 -33.21 -5.22 23.68
CA ALA A 447 -33.03 -6.23 22.66
C ALA A 447 -31.80 -7.12 22.92
N THR A 448 -31.85 -8.33 22.36
CA THR A 448 -30.72 -9.25 22.25
C THR A 448 -30.56 -9.72 20.80
N ALA A 449 -29.34 -10.06 20.39
CA ALA A 449 -29.11 -10.72 19.12
C ALA A 449 -27.98 -11.77 19.21
N ALA A 450 -28.31 -12.99 18.80
CA ALA A 450 -27.34 -14.02 18.47
C ALA A 450 -26.97 -13.89 16.98
N VAL A 451 -25.68 -13.76 16.67
CA VAL A 451 -25.19 -13.48 15.32
C VAL A 451 -24.13 -14.49 14.94
N ASP A 452 -24.39 -15.25 13.88
CA ASP A 452 -23.43 -16.16 13.26
C ASP A 452 -22.94 -15.55 11.94
N VAL A 453 -21.63 -15.42 11.76
CA VAL A 453 -21.02 -14.91 10.52
C VAL A 453 -20.02 -15.93 9.99
N LYS A 454 -20.07 -16.20 8.69
CA LYS A 454 -19.07 -16.98 7.96
C LYS A 454 -18.33 -16.06 6.98
N TYR A 455 -17.03 -15.92 7.20
CA TYR A 455 -16.11 -15.21 6.34
C TYR A 455 -15.28 -16.21 5.53
N ASN A 456 -15.19 -16.05 4.21
CA ASN A 456 -14.42 -16.90 3.31
C ASN A 456 -13.31 -16.09 2.59
N CYS A 457 -12.18 -16.74 2.33
CA CYS A 457 -11.06 -16.17 1.56
C CYS A 457 -10.72 -14.74 2.01
N ILE A 458 -10.70 -13.75 1.10
CA ILE A 458 -10.23 -12.39 1.43
C ILE A 458 -11.11 -11.73 2.51
N ARG A 459 -12.37 -12.17 2.69
CA ARG A 459 -13.23 -11.63 3.75
C ARG A 459 -12.80 -12.05 5.15
N GLN A 460 -12.03 -13.15 5.32
CA GLN A 460 -11.52 -13.57 6.63
C GLN A 460 -10.12 -13.01 6.97
N ASP A 461 -9.35 -12.47 6.02
CA ASP A 461 -7.93 -12.13 6.21
C ASP A 461 -7.66 -11.28 7.47
N GLU A 462 -8.39 -10.16 7.63
CA GLU A 462 -8.16 -9.19 8.71
C GLU A 462 -8.54 -9.76 10.08
N LEU A 463 -9.69 -10.45 10.18
CA LEU A 463 -10.18 -11.02 11.45
C LEU A 463 -9.38 -12.26 11.85
N SER A 464 -8.94 -13.07 10.88
CA SER A 464 -8.10 -14.26 11.09
C SER A 464 -6.70 -13.88 11.56
N TYR A 465 -6.10 -12.83 10.96
CA TYR A 465 -4.85 -12.25 11.44
C TYR A 465 -4.99 -11.75 12.88
N MET A 466 -5.98 -10.90 13.18
CA MET A 466 -6.19 -10.40 14.56
C MET A 466 -6.46 -11.52 15.56
N ASN A 467 -7.23 -12.54 15.18
CA ASN A 467 -7.49 -13.70 16.03
C ASN A 467 -6.22 -14.53 16.34
N ALA A 468 -5.18 -14.41 15.52
CA ALA A 468 -3.89 -15.07 15.72
C ALA A 468 -2.85 -14.20 16.44
N THR A 469 -2.92 -12.86 16.34
CA THR A 469 -1.87 -11.94 16.81
C THR A 469 -2.29 -11.02 17.95
N ASN A 470 -3.58 -10.72 18.12
CA ASN A 470 -4.07 -9.76 19.11
C ASN A 470 -4.73 -10.45 20.32
N SER A 471 -4.80 -9.71 21.43
CA SER A 471 -5.56 -10.11 22.61
C SER A 471 -7.07 -10.03 22.39
N LYS A 472 -7.85 -10.79 23.16
CA LYS A 472 -9.32 -10.72 23.12
C LYS A 472 -9.87 -9.29 23.29
N GLY A 473 -9.26 -8.47 24.15
CA GLY A 473 -9.71 -7.09 24.38
C GLY A 473 -9.41 -6.12 23.23
N GLU A 474 -8.47 -6.44 22.34
CA GLU A 474 -8.25 -5.66 21.11
C GLU A 474 -9.26 -6.04 20.02
N ILE A 475 -9.56 -7.34 19.91
CA ILE A 475 -10.63 -7.86 19.04
C ILE A 475 -11.99 -7.27 19.48
N GLU A 476 -12.26 -7.22 20.78
CA GLU A 476 -13.46 -6.60 21.34
C GLU A 476 -13.60 -5.13 20.92
N LYS A 477 -12.51 -4.34 21.01
CA LYS A 477 -12.47 -2.94 20.53
C LYS A 477 -12.72 -2.83 19.02
N TYR A 478 -12.20 -3.77 18.23
CA TYR A 478 -12.46 -3.84 16.79
C TYR A 478 -13.95 -4.11 16.50
N LEU A 479 -14.60 -5.00 17.26
CA LEU A 479 -16.02 -5.30 17.13
C LEU A 479 -16.88 -4.07 17.49
N TYR A 480 -16.59 -3.37 18.60
CA TYR A 480 -17.27 -2.10 18.93
C TYR A 480 -17.05 -0.99 17.88
N LYS A 481 -15.92 -1.00 17.17
CA LYS A 481 -15.64 -0.03 16.09
C LYS A 481 -16.37 -0.37 14.77
N THR A 482 -16.70 -1.64 14.54
CA THR A 482 -17.26 -2.11 13.26
C THR A 482 -18.76 -2.39 13.31
N ILE A 483 -19.31 -2.72 14.48
CA ILE A 483 -20.73 -2.91 14.71
C ILE A 483 -21.33 -1.61 15.26
N ASP A 484 -21.79 -0.76 14.34
CA ASP A 484 -22.57 0.44 14.69
C ASP A 484 -24.00 0.04 15.09
N ILE A 485 -24.21 -0.29 16.36
CA ILE A 485 -25.54 -0.47 16.98
C ILE A 485 -25.62 0.44 18.22
N PRO A 486 -26.62 1.34 18.31
CA PRO A 486 -26.86 2.17 19.48
C PRO A 486 -26.93 1.39 20.79
N SER A 487 -26.27 1.90 21.83
CA SER A 487 -26.28 1.31 23.18
C SER A 487 -25.89 -0.18 23.23
N MET A 488 -25.11 -0.67 22.27
CA MET A 488 -24.67 -2.07 22.22
C MET A 488 -23.72 -2.43 23.36
N GLN A 489 -23.90 -3.63 23.90
CA GLN A 489 -22.96 -4.37 24.73
C GLN A 489 -22.69 -5.73 24.07
N LEU A 490 -21.41 -6.04 23.85
CA LEU A 490 -20.97 -7.35 23.43
C LEU A 490 -20.87 -8.25 24.68
N LYS A 491 -21.71 -9.29 24.78
CA LYS A 491 -21.71 -10.22 25.92
C LYS A 491 -20.70 -11.34 25.76
N SER A 492 -20.59 -11.87 24.54
CA SER A 492 -19.57 -12.84 24.18
C SER A 492 -19.28 -12.79 22.69
N PHE A 493 -18.06 -13.21 22.33
CA PHE A 493 -17.70 -13.52 20.96
C PHE A 493 -16.81 -14.76 20.92
N GLY A 494 -16.86 -15.50 19.81
CA GLY A 494 -16.01 -16.65 19.56
C GLY A 494 -15.70 -16.79 18.08
N HIS A 495 -14.47 -17.23 17.76
CA HIS A 495 -14.03 -17.51 16.40
C HIS A 495 -13.59 -18.96 16.25
N GLN A 496 -13.87 -19.55 15.09
CA GLN A 496 -13.27 -20.82 14.67
C GLN A 496 -12.68 -20.64 13.26
N VAL A 497 -11.42 -21.04 13.07
CA VAL A 497 -10.69 -20.89 11.81
C VAL A 497 -10.47 -22.26 11.17
N ASN A 498 -10.93 -22.45 9.95
CA ASN A 498 -10.59 -23.57 9.09
C ASN A 498 -9.53 -23.13 8.07
N LYS A 499 -8.35 -23.78 8.13
CA LYS A 499 -7.17 -23.50 7.30
C LYS A 499 -7.09 -24.38 6.04
N GLU A 500 -8.19 -24.55 5.34
CA GLU A 500 -8.23 -25.08 3.97
C GLU A 500 -7.73 -24.04 2.94
N SER A 501 -7.46 -24.46 1.70
CA SER A 501 -6.97 -23.60 0.60
C SER A 501 -7.93 -22.48 0.19
N LYS A 502 -9.21 -22.62 0.55
CA LYS A 502 -10.20 -21.53 0.62
C LYS A 502 -10.60 -21.38 2.10
N PRO A 503 -9.82 -20.65 2.92
CA PRO A 503 -10.02 -20.63 4.35
C PRO A 503 -11.37 -20.02 4.70
N THR A 504 -11.90 -20.47 5.84
CA THR A 504 -13.11 -19.89 6.40
C THR A 504 -12.90 -19.58 7.88
N LEU A 505 -13.46 -18.47 8.32
CA LEU A 505 -13.56 -18.11 9.74
C LEU A 505 -15.05 -18.00 10.06
N THR A 506 -15.51 -18.75 11.05
CA THR A 506 -16.84 -18.55 11.64
C THR A 506 -16.72 -17.72 12.90
N GLU A 507 -17.60 -16.75 13.04
CA GLU A 507 -17.73 -15.83 14.16
C GLU A 507 -19.12 -16.02 14.76
N HIS A 508 -19.19 -16.12 16.08
CA HIS A 508 -20.44 -16.15 16.84
C HIS A 508 -20.42 -15.01 17.87
N LEU A 509 -21.44 -14.16 17.87
CA LEU A 509 -21.59 -13.01 18.76
C LEU A 509 -22.91 -13.09 19.53
N GLU A 510 -22.87 -12.79 20.82
CA GLU A 510 -24.04 -12.51 21.63
C GLU A 510 -24.06 -11.03 22.01
N LEU A 511 -25.08 -10.31 21.54
CA LEU A 511 -25.24 -8.87 21.70
C LEU A 511 -26.45 -8.55 22.57
N GLU A 512 -26.31 -7.56 23.45
CA GLU A 512 -27.45 -6.81 24.01
C GLU A 512 -27.40 -5.37 23.48
N PHE A 513 -28.55 -4.76 23.25
CA PHE A 513 -28.64 -3.35 22.85
C PHE A 513 -30.00 -2.76 23.19
N ALA A 514 -30.06 -1.44 23.25
CA ALA A 514 -31.27 -0.68 23.56
C ALA A 514 -31.38 0.53 22.61
N ASN A 515 -32.47 1.30 22.70
CA ASN A 515 -32.68 2.53 21.91
C ASN A 515 -32.69 2.33 20.37
N TYR A 516 -32.83 1.09 19.90
CA TYR A 516 -32.91 0.76 18.47
C TYR A 516 -34.36 0.68 17.95
N PHE A 517 -35.23 0.02 18.72
CA PHE A 517 -36.65 -0.10 18.43
C PHE A 517 -37.38 1.11 19.02
N ASN A 518 -37.83 2.03 18.17
CA ASN A 518 -38.57 3.21 18.62
C ASN A 518 -40.06 2.84 18.76
N ILE A 519 -40.51 2.73 20.00
CA ILE A 519 -41.88 2.35 20.35
C ILE A 519 -42.68 3.62 20.65
N SER A 520 -43.77 3.84 19.92
CA SER A 520 -44.59 5.04 20.03
C SER A 520 -46.08 4.68 19.96
N GLY A 521 -46.74 4.68 21.12
CA GLY A 521 -48.13 4.24 21.26
C GLY A 521 -48.31 2.79 20.78
N LYS A 522 -49.10 2.60 19.72
CA LYS A 522 -49.36 1.27 19.13
C LYS A 522 -48.39 0.85 18.02
N ARG A 523 -47.34 1.64 17.76
CA ARG A 523 -46.40 1.42 16.64
C ARG A 523 -44.97 1.20 17.10
N ILE A 524 -44.22 0.42 16.32
CA ILE A 524 -42.79 0.17 16.50
C ILE A 524 -42.08 0.48 15.18
N PHE A 525 -41.06 1.34 15.24
CA PHE A 525 -40.27 1.80 14.10
C PHE A 525 -38.81 1.38 14.27
N PHE A 526 -38.23 0.68 13.29
CA PHE A 526 -36.82 0.30 13.29
C PHE A 526 -36.26 0.13 11.88
N GLN A 527 -34.94 0.14 11.74
CA GLN A 527 -34.26 -0.24 10.49
C GLN A 527 -34.02 -1.75 10.52
N PRO A 528 -34.47 -2.54 9.52
CA PRO A 528 -34.29 -3.99 9.53
C PRO A 528 -32.83 -4.40 9.23
N ASN A 529 -32.03 -3.50 8.64
CA ASN A 529 -30.60 -3.74 8.48
C ASN A 529 -29.83 -3.32 9.73
N LEU A 530 -29.21 -4.28 10.44
CA LEU A 530 -28.32 -4.01 11.58
C LEU A 530 -26.84 -3.88 11.18
N PHE A 531 -26.41 -4.47 10.06
CA PHE A 531 -24.99 -4.68 9.74
C PHE A 531 -24.62 -4.25 8.32
N ASN A 532 -23.32 -4.17 8.00
CA ASN A 532 -22.82 -3.85 6.65
C ASN A 532 -23.42 -2.55 6.02
N ARG A 533 -23.94 -1.63 6.84
CA ARG A 533 -24.67 -0.43 6.40
C ARG A 533 -23.73 0.57 5.73
N LEU A 534 -24.09 1.05 4.54
CA LEU A 534 -23.33 2.11 3.87
C LEU A 534 -23.66 3.49 4.46
N THR A 535 -22.90 3.89 5.48
CA THR A 535 -23.13 5.12 6.26
C THR A 535 -22.55 6.37 5.61
N SER A 536 -21.38 6.27 4.99
CA SER A 536 -20.70 7.35 4.25
C SER A 536 -20.80 7.12 2.74
N LEU A 537 -20.99 8.20 1.99
CA LEU A 537 -21.05 8.19 0.53
C LEU A 537 -19.98 9.15 -0.04
N PRO A 538 -19.30 8.77 -1.12
CA PRO A 538 -18.47 9.70 -1.86
C PRO A 538 -19.34 10.75 -2.58
N GLU A 539 -18.86 11.99 -2.65
CA GLU A 539 -19.55 13.08 -3.35
C GLU A 539 -19.59 12.83 -4.87
N LYS A 540 -20.65 13.32 -5.54
CA LYS A 540 -20.66 13.41 -7.01
C LYS A 540 -19.60 14.41 -7.48
N LEU A 541 -19.02 14.15 -8.64
CA LEU A 541 -18.02 15.02 -9.26
C LEU A 541 -18.53 15.49 -10.62
N ASP A 542 -18.50 16.80 -10.89
CA ASP A 542 -18.89 17.36 -12.20
C ASP A 542 -18.00 16.83 -13.33
N LYS A 543 -16.72 16.62 -13.02
CA LYS A 543 -15.72 15.99 -13.87
C LYS A 543 -14.83 15.11 -13.01
N ARG A 544 -14.59 13.88 -13.45
CA ARG A 544 -13.59 12.97 -12.89
C ARG A 544 -12.44 12.84 -13.87
N ARG A 545 -11.21 12.80 -13.36
CA ARG A 545 -9.97 12.69 -14.14
C ARG A 545 -9.44 11.26 -14.22
N THR A 546 -9.67 10.43 -13.21
CA THR A 546 -9.03 9.12 -13.07
C THR A 546 -10.01 7.96 -13.19
N GLU A 547 -9.51 6.77 -13.53
CA GLU A 547 -10.28 5.54 -13.47
C GLU A 547 -10.78 5.25 -12.04
N ILE A 548 -11.75 4.35 -11.92
CA ILE A 548 -12.19 3.76 -10.66
C ILE A 548 -11.53 2.38 -10.55
N VAL A 549 -10.85 2.09 -9.45
CA VAL A 549 -10.11 0.82 -9.28
C VAL A 549 -10.68 0.00 -8.12
N PHE A 550 -11.14 -1.22 -8.41
CA PHE A 550 -11.49 -2.23 -7.42
C PHE A 550 -10.58 -3.46 -7.58
N ASN A 551 -9.64 -3.65 -6.65
CA ASN A 551 -8.62 -4.70 -6.73
C ASN A 551 -9.13 -6.13 -6.49
N ASN A 552 -10.28 -6.30 -5.83
CA ASN A 552 -10.83 -7.60 -5.45
C ASN A 552 -12.36 -7.59 -5.51
N ALA A 553 -12.94 -8.63 -6.08
CA ALA A 553 -14.39 -8.87 -6.07
C ALA A 553 -14.84 -9.45 -4.72
N THR A 554 -16.05 -9.13 -4.25
CA THR A 554 -16.56 -9.56 -2.92
C THR A 554 -18.07 -9.77 -2.94
N THR A 555 -18.57 -10.71 -2.12
CA THR A 555 -20.00 -10.87 -1.84
C THR A 555 -20.25 -10.72 -0.34
N ASP A 556 -21.17 -9.84 0.04
CA ASP A 556 -21.68 -9.70 1.40
C ASP A 556 -23.18 -10.05 1.43
N GLU A 557 -23.56 -10.99 2.29
CA GLU A 557 -24.93 -11.47 2.49
C GLU A 557 -25.33 -11.33 3.97
N ASP A 558 -26.49 -10.75 4.25
CA ASP A 558 -27.05 -10.63 5.59
C ASP A 558 -28.49 -11.18 5.61
N HIS A 559 -28.78 -12.10 6.53
CA HIS A 559 -30.09 -12.69 6.76
C HIS A 559 -30.48 -12.51 8.23
N ILE A 560 -31.36 -11.55 8.51
CA ILE A 560 -31.70 -11.10 9.86
C ILE A 560 -33.16 -11.45 10.15
N VAL A 561 -33.39 -12.21 11.21
CA VAL A 561 -34.70 -12.66 11.67
C VAL A 561 -35.02 -11.96 12.99
N PHE A 562 -36.07 -11.15 13.01
CA PHE A 562 -36.59 -10.49 14.21
C PHE A 562 -37.81 -11.25 14.72
N GLU A 563 -37.78 -11.72 15.97
CA GLU A 563 -38.98 -12.23 16.66
C GLU A 563 -39.87 -11.05 17.02
N ILE A 564 -41.11 -11.03 16.50
CA ILE A 564 -42.03 -9.91 16.68
C ILE A 564 -42.89 -10.12 17.94
N PRO A 565 -43.09 -9.09 18.81
CA PRO A 565 -44.00 -9.21 19.93
C PRO A 565 -45.43 -9.61 19.52
N ALA A 566 -46.05 -10.51 20.27
CA ALA A 566 -47.37 -11.05 19.94
C ALA A 566 -48.43 -9.95 19.79
N GLY A 567 -49.28 -10.07 18.77
CA GLY A 567 -50.34 -9.09 18.48
C GLY A 567 -49.89 -7.86 17.69
N TYR A 568 -48.65 -7.81 17.21
CA TYR A 568 -48.20 -6.86 16.19
C TYR A 568 -48.29 -7.45 14.78
N SER A 569 -48.65 -6.62 13.80
CA SER A 569 -48.62 -6.93 12.38
C SER A 569 -47.83 -5.87 11.61
N MET A 570 -47.45 -6.17 10.37
CA MET A 570 -46.71 -5.26 9.50
C MET A 570 -47.65 -4.18 8.94
N GLU A 571 -47.46 -2.92 9.35
CA GLU A 571 -48.19 -1.77 8.82
C GLU A 571 -47.55 -1.27 7.53
N SER A 572 -46.21 -1.19 7.50
CA SER A 572 -45.45 -0.87 6.29
C SER A 572 -44.04 -1.44 6.33
N LYS A 573 -43.47 -1.68 5.14
CA LYS A 573 -42.13 -2.19 4.92
C LYS A 573 -41.47 -1.44 3.75
N PRO A 574 -40.14 -1.46 3.61
CA PRO A 574 -39.51 -1.04 2.36
C PRO A 574 -39.95 -1.94 1.19
N ASN A 575 -40.01 -1.34 0.00
CA ASN A 575 -40.09 -2.09 -1.25
C ASN A 575 -38.84 -2.95 -1.40
N ASP A 576 -39.00 -4.12 -2.02
CA ASP A 576 -37.87 -4.96 -2.37
C ASP A 576 -37.04 -4.26 -3.45
N VAL A 577 -35.72 -4.34 -3.33
CA VAL A 577 -34.77 -3.68 -4.24
C VAL A 577 -33.98 -4.76 -4.98
N SER A 578 -33.76 -4.56 -6.28
CA SER A 578 -32.85 -5.35 -7.10
C SER A 578 -32.17 -4.42 -8.09
N LEU A 579 -30.84 -4.33 -8.03
CA LEU A 579 -29.99 -3.47 -8.85
C LEU A 579 -28.89 -4.31 -9.47
N LYS A 580 -28.61 -4.10 -10.75
CA LYS A 580 -27.50 -4.73 -11.48
C LYS A 580 -26.78 -3.68 -12.31
N THR A 581 -25.47 -3.57 -12.11
CA THR A 581 -24.60 -2.56 -12.74
C THR A 581 -23.27 -3.21 -13.14
N GLU A 582 -22.44 -2.49 -13.89
CA GLU A 582 -21.06 -2.94 -14.16
C GLU A 582 -20.19 -3.05 -12.89
N PHE A 583 -20.49 -2.26 -11.85
CA PHE A 583 -19.76 -2.27 -10.57
C PHE A 583 -20.14 -3.44 -9.66
N GLY A 584 -21.31 -4.04 -9.87
CA GLY A 584 -21.87 -5.03 -8.96
C GLY A 584 -23.39 -5.16 -8.98
N GLU A 585 -23.89 -6.00 -8.08
CA GLU A 585 -25.30 -6.32 -7.91
C GLU A 585 -25.72 -6.09 -6.46
N PHE A 586 -26.94 -5.61 -6.24
CA PHE A 586 -27.49 -5.40 -4.89
C PHE A 586 -28.95 -5.82 -4.84
N SER A 587 -29.34 -6.55 -3.79
CA SER A 587 -30.74 -6.82 -3.52
C SER A 587 -31.08 -6.79 -2.03
N THR A 588 -32.31 -6.36 -1.73
CA THR A 588 -32.88 -6.39 -0.37
C THR A 588 -34.36 -6.75 -0.40
N SER A 589 -34.80 -7.55 0.56
CA SER A 589 -36.22 -7.85 0.78
C SER A 589 -36.57 -7.88 2.27
N VAL A 590 -37.85 -7.58 2.57
CA VAL A 590 -38.44 -7.72 3.91
C VAL A 590 -39.73 -8.51 3.80
N LYS A 591 -39.90 -9.53 4.64
CA LYS A 591 -41.12 -10.33 4.78
C LYS A 591 -41.50 -10.49 6.25
N LEU A 592 -42.79 -10.72 6.53
CA LEU A 592 -43.30 -11.12 7.85
C LEU A 592 -44.03 -12.45 7.68
N GLU A 593 -43.48 -13.51 8.25
CA GLU A 593 -44.01 -14.88 8.15
C GLU A 593 -43.90 -15.53 9.54
N ASN A 594 -44.92 -16.28 9.98
CA ASN A 594 -44.93 -16.97 11.28
C ASN A 594 -44.52 -16.12 12.51
N ASN A 595 -44.95 -14.85 12.54
CA ASN A 595 -44.61 -13.88 13.60
C ASN A 595 -43.09 -13.54 13.69
N GLN A 596 -42.35 -13.78 12.60
CA GLN A 596 -40.95 -13.41 12.42
C GLN A 596 -40.79 -12.47 11.22
N LEU A 597 -40.12 -11.34 11.43
CA LEU A 597 -39.73 -10.47 10.33
C LEU A 597 -38.38 -10.89 9.80
N ILE A 598 -38.33 -11.25 8.52
CA ILE A 598 -37.14 -11.72 7.83
C ILE A 598 -36.66 -10.60 6.90
N TYR A 599 -35.45 -10.11 7.14
CA TYR A 599 -34.72 -9.20 6.26
C TYR A 599 -33.59 -9.97 5.58
N THR A 600 -33.51 -9.86 4.26
CA THR A 600 -32.38 -10.42 3.48
C THR A 600 -31.75 -9.31 2.65
N ARG A 601 -30.42 -9.24 2.67
CA ARG A 601 -29.59 -8.29 1.92
C ARG A 601 -28.47 -9.05 1.23
N LYS A 602 -28.16 -8.67 -0.01
CA LYS A 602 -26.99 -9.16 -0.75
C LYS A 602 -26.34 -8.02 -1.52
N LEU A 603 -25.01 -7.91 -1.43
CA LEU A 603 -24.19 -6.99 -2.19
C LEU A 603 -23.01 -7.75 -2.83
N ILE A 604 -22.99 -7.82 -4.15
CA ILE A 604 -21.85 -8.27 -4.94
C ILE A 604 -21.12 -7.02 -5.43
N ARG A 605 -19.81 -6.92 -5.20
CA ARG A 605 -18.93 -5.93 -5.85
C ARG A 605 -18.01 -6.64 -6.82
N ASN A 606 -17.95 -6.17 -8.06
CA ASN A 606 -17.04 -6.65 -9.08
C ASN A 606 -15.63 -6.06 -8.88
N GLU A 607 -14.60 -6.78 -9.31
CA GLU A 607 -13.27 -6.20 -9.51
C GLU A 607 -13.14 -5.58 -10.90
N GLY A 608 -12.17 -4.70 -11.07
CA GLY A 608 -11.83 -4.11 -12.35
C GLY A 608 -11.36 -2.67 -12.29
N ARG A 609 -11.13 -2.12 -13.48
CA ARG A 609 -10.92 -0.70 -13.74
C ARG A 609 -12.08 -0.18 -14.58
N PHE A 610 -12.72 0.90 -14.14
CA PHE A 610 -13.86 1.51 -14.81
C PHE A 610 -13.52 2.93 -15.24
N ALA A 611 -14.02 3.35 -16.40
CA ALA A 611 -13.72 4.66 -16.99
C ALA A 611 -14.19 5.83 -16.10
N PRO A 612 -13.53 7.01 -16.14
CA PRO A 612 -13.86 8.14 -15.26
C PRO A 612 -15.33 8.57 -15.30
N GLU A 613 -15.96 8.51 -16.46
CA GLU A 613 -17.35 8.92 -16.72
C GLU A 613 -18.36 8.06 -15.96
N LYS A 614 -17.98 6.85 -15.59
CA LYS A 614 -18.82 5.88 -14.85
C LYS A 614 -19.01 6.26 -13.39
N TYR A 615 -18.23 7.20 -12.86
CA TYR A 615 -18.21 7.50 -11.43
C TYR A 615 -19.52 7.99 -10.85
N ASN A 616 -20.23 8.91 -11.52
CA ASN A 616 -21.50 9.39 -10.98
C ASN A 616 -22.59 8.28 -10.99
N ALA A 617 -22.50 7.32 -11.90
CA ALA A 617 -23.34 6.11 -11.87
C ALA A 617 -22.96 5.17 -10.71
N LEU A 618 -21.68 5.05 -10.35
CA LEU A 618 -21.25 4.37 -9.13
C LEU A 618 -21.78 5.09 -7.88
N VAL A 619 -21.68 6.42 -7.81
CA VAL A 619 -22.24 7.21 -6.71
C VAL A 619 -23.75 7.01 -6.59
N GLU A 620 -24.47 6.91 -7.71
CA GLU A 620 -25.92 6.62 -7.73
C GLU A 620 -26.24 5.19 -7.26
N PHE A 621 -25.47 4.19 -7.68
CA PHE A 621 -25.59 2.81 -7.18
C PHE A 621 -25.37 2.75 -5.66
N LEU A 622 -24.28 3.35 -5.17
CA LEU A 622 -23.98 3.46 -3.74
C LEU A 622 -25.07 4.25 -2.97
N THR A 623 -25.60 5.33 -3.56
CA THR A 623 -26.69 6.12 -2.96
C THR A 623 -27.99 5.32 -2.85
N ALA A 624 -28.31 4.50 -3.86
CA ALA A 624 -29.47 3.60 -3.83
C ALA A 624 -29.32 2.52 -2.75
N ILE A 625 -28.12 1.94 -2.60
CA ILE A 625 -27.78 1.02 -1.50
C ILE A 625 -27.96 1.69 -0.14
N ALA A 626 -27.33 2.84 0.08
CA ALA A 626 -27.41 3.57 1.35
C ALA A 626 -28.83 4.05 1.68
N LYS A 627 -29.67 4.33 0.68
CA LYS A 627 -31.09 4.62 0.86
C LYS A 627 -31.88 3.38 1.30
N SER A 628 -31.58 2.21 0.74
CA SER A 628 -32.20 0.95 1.16
C SER A 628 -31.76 0.54 2.58
N ASP A 629 -30.45 0.62 2.88
CA ASP A 629 -29.87 0.34 4.20
C ASP A 629 -30.45 1.23 5.32
N LYS A 630 -30.93 2.44 4.98
CA LYS A 630 -31.57 3.39 5.92
C LYS A 630 -33.09 3.24 6.03
N ALA A 631 -33.73 2.42 5.20
CA ALA A 631 -35.18 2.28 5.16
C ALA A 631 -35.71 1.64 6.47
N LYS A 632 -36.98 1.92 6.80
CA LYS A 632 -37.60 1.48 8.06
C LYS A 632 -38.78 0.56 7.82
N VAL A 633 -39.00 -0.33 8.78
CA VAL A 633 -40.25 -1.07 8.95
C VAL A 633 -41.10 -0.36 9.99
N VAL A 634 -42.43 -0.44 9.83
CA VAL A 634 -43.40 -0.07 10.86
C VAL A 634 -44.28 -1.27 11.18
N LEU A 635 -44.31 -1.65 12.45
CA LEU A 635 -45.23 -2.63 13.00
C LEU A 635 -46.33 -1.91 13.79
N VAL A 636 -47.55 -2.44 13.76
CA VAL A 636 -48.71 -1.90 14.49
C VAL A 636 -49.44 -2.99 15.25
N THR A 637 -49.98 -2.65 16.43
CA THR A 637 -50.93 -3.51 17.15
C THR A 637 -52.29 -2.82 17.26
N THR A 638 -53.37 -3.61 17.36
CA THR A 638 -54.71 -3.11 17.69
C THR A 638 -54.91 -2.93 19.19
N ASN A 639 -54.16 -3.66 20.02
CA ASN A 639 -54.23 -3.60 21.48
C ASN A 639 -53.49 -2.37 22.03
N ASN A 640 -53.75 -1.98 23.28
CA ASN A 640 -52.85 -1.05 23.98
C ASN A 640 -51.65 -1.85 24.49
N PRO A 641 -50.40 -1.38 24.36
CA PRO A 641 -49.24 -2.09 24.89
C PRO A 641 -49.35 -2.17 26.41
N VAL A 642 -49.35 -3.39 26.94
CA VAL A 642 -49.31 -3.65 28.39
C VAL A 642 -47.85 -3.58 28.81
N VAL A 643 -47.45 -2.47 29.42
CA VAL A 643 -46.16 -2.37 30.11
C VAL A 643 -46.32 -3.08 31.47
N THR A 644 -45.83 -4.31 31.56
CA THR A 644 -45.64 -4.97 32.85
C THR A 644 -44.37 -4.41 33.50
N ASN A 645 -44.55 -3.68 34.61
CA ASN A 645 -43.45 -3.23 35.47
C ASN A 645 -42.70 -4.40 36.13
#